data_AF-A0A2U3ED67-F1
#
_entry.id   AF-A0A2U3ED67-F1
#
_cell.length_a   1.000
_cell.length_b   1.000
_cell.length_c   1.000
_cell.angle_alpha   90.00
_cell.angle_beta   90.00
_cell.angle_gamma   90.00
#
_symmetry.space_group_name_H-M   'P 1'
#
loop_
_entity.id
_entity.type
_entity.pdbx_description
1 polymer ?
#
loop_
_entity_poly.entity_id
_entity_poly.type
_entity_poly.pdbx_seq_one_letter_code
_entity_poly.pdbx_strand_id
1 'polypeptide(L)'
;MTSTRDCLPQTQISKLAAKTYSPDKDHFVRVLFRPGHPWGPGDFTARLQHARPDEPASQAFTMLDGTIIQLRSVCSANLVTVSAFAVALLSLLLAYSKTQRWKRDSAASLNGAALGGSDKAALIEPLDQFEWQSADRRKMRVFRPIYNISMGIKTDTPSELITIDKGYLDRIKHRQHLLSNFPDTVLGYVPGGEAPVRELYRYLLTEYLPARFPSMFRLSENGGGALFEDLVAGTSFPVNPPQDTRDALRSLGEIVEEELFLLLPTPEGHRLVAYVCCFPSSFDPAEKLGKLLKDIHATVPGYDKIGPSMERYFAKLAVGRPVKRANWSVQTHPELFACQANPRVKEHEESPDQEVKMDDTFLRSELQTLSRLPETQAILFSFKTYLYNVAEIKDEGRGAEFADAIDGLRQGNVPDMWYYKGAPRWAEAMMCIYVCRSVCNTVADVSRCVMEGQSVTTPPFSQYVVISQTIQTLEKPLQISMRVLTPYCRDASWTHPECRRPGGCAGVVSCGVPVSLPTAWTPSLPLRWLSAFGGCRENNVASTRRGHAGGLKVVQPAIKGFQEAPTWRAEHGAFSQSLAALPSALRFGSFLLLFGVIAQCLRAVYKRFGSHRNASRETTSQIKHVHSQTFPPSQRRLLASIDARFTPDKDDIDPSELAKSVLEMDADYRRADPKSFLFSGIRVGEVLALGDFPNYAALSEVPLPEPLEDFDINATLPRPYRPFRWPYHQTMAIQRMEPDYWIELESTYLNMVQHRLDIFAQYGKDVLRALPGSELACKELMEMVIQFLCARYPRQFSLDGRTFVNGIRGKSFELDGGDPLMFLLENVPEDFAIMLRDPGTGSYRFRAGVICASTGWSLGTKIGLGLPGIHSPVPDYKEKMEMSMDRFFTKMPTNKPVQRGAWGFEVGQHLYVPPGHPELSRDVASDPSVRPEDLFFRVDWQTLRRLALSGAIVFNFKAYFYPVAELRDEPYVPSLALKVVSDSKGNLLQYKKTAPLAHMLHPLLREFERHQMETGLMEADWEHRTLEENPFFPGWREKWTRQQAELGK
;
A
#
# COMPACT_ATOMS: atom_id res chain seq x y z
N MET A 1 -38.22 -54.67 -39.89
CA MET A 1 -37.03 -55.13 -39.16
C MET A 1 -36.86 -54.19 -37.97
N THR A 2 -37.12 -54.60 -36.73
CA THR A 2 -36.29 -55.50 -35.86
C THR A 2 -34.92 -54.88 -35.55
N SER A 3 -34.43 -54.81 -34.30
CA SER A 3 -34.96 -55.37 -33.04
C SER A 3 -34.68 -54.46 -31.84
N THR A 4 -35.59 -54.53 -30.88
CA THR A 4 -35.36 -54.29 -29.44
C THR A 4 -34.13 -55.02 -28.89
N ARG A 5 -33.57 -54.54 -27.77
CA ARG A 5 -33.49 -55.22 -26.44
C ARG A 5 -32.53 -54.43 -25.53
N ASP A 6 -32.99 -53.87 -24.40
CA ASP A 6 -33.21 -54.47 -23.06
C ASP A 6 -31.91 -54.35 -22.19
N CYS A 7 -31.94 -54.11 -20.88
CA CYS A 7 -33.05 -54.23 -19.92
C CYS A 7 -33.05 -53.17 -18.80
N LEU A 8 -34.26 -52.92 -18.27
CA LEU A 8 -34.57 -52.32 -16.95
C LEU A 8 -34.55 -53.45 -15.86
N PRO A 9 -34.84 -53.29 -14.54
CA PRO A 9 -35.88 -52.42 -13.96
C PRO A 9 -35.75 -51.88 -12.49
N GLN A 10 -36.64 -50.94 -12.13
CA GLN A 10 -37.50 -50.79 -10.91
C GLN A 10 -36.89 -50.98 -9.47
N THR A 11 -37.45 -50.52 -8.34
CA THR A 11 -38.79 -50.05 -7.87
C THR A 11 -38.62 -48.86 -6.88
N GLN A 12 -39.37 -47.75 -6.92
CA GLN A 12 -40.78 -47.46 -6.47
C GLN A 12 -40.99 -47.19 -4.95
N ILE A 13 -42.13 -46.56 -4.61
CA ILE A 13 -42.67 -46.19 -3.26
C ILE A 13 -42.15 -44.86 -2.63
N SER A 14 -42.99 -44.01 -2.01
CA SER A 14 -44.04 -43.14 -2.60
C SER A 14 -44.71 -42.19 -1.57
N LYS A 15 -45.14 -40.98 -2.01
CA LYS A 15 -46.12 -40.06 -1.34
C LYS A 15 -45.61 -39.40 -0.02
N LEU A 16 -46.20 -38.35 0.57
CA LEU A 16 -47.54 -37.72 0.43
C LEU A 16 -47.50 -36.16 0.54
N ALA A 17 -48.67 -35.55 0.28
CA ALA A 17 -49.15 -34.15 0.39
C ALA A 17 -48.67 -33.25 1.57
N ALA A 18 -48.98 -31.93 1.67
CA ALA A 18 -49.34 -30.81 0.75
C ALA A 18 -49.79 -29.57 1.59
N LYS A 19 -50.22 -28.48 0.91
CA LYS A 19 -51.30 -27.52 1.29
C LYS A 19 -51.00 -26.28 2.19
N THR A 20 -51.26 -25.08 1.61
CA THR A 20 -51.96 -23.88 2.18
C THR A 20 -51.40 -23.12 3.40
N TYR A 21 -51.59 -21.79 3.60
CA TYR A 21 -51.98 -20.62 2.76
C TYR A 21 -51.66 -19.30 3.54
N SER A 22 -51.86 -18.13 2.93
CA SER A 22 -51.66 -16.78 3.52
C SER A 22 -52.74 -16.37 4.55
N PRO A 23 -52.51 -15.32 5.38
CA PRO A 23 -53.42 -14.16 5.32
C PRO A 23 -52.77 -12.75 5.32
N ASP A 24 -53.49 -11.78 4.74
CA ASP A 24 -53.24 -10.31 4.65
C ASP A 24 -53.57 -9.50 5.92
N LYS A 25 -53.26 -8.17 5.90
CA LYS A 25 -54.10 -6.98 6.29
C LYS A 25 -53.27 -5.76 6.76
N ASP A 26 -53.67 -4.47 6.67
CA ASP A 26 -54.82 -3.82 6.01
C ASP A 26 -54.56 -2.31 5.66
N HIS A 27 -55.47 -1.71 4.87
CA HIS A 27 -55.50 -0.34 4.26
C HIS A 27 -55.47 0.92 5.17
N PHE A 28 -55.38 2.14 4.56
CA PHE A 28 -56.33 3.26 4.83
C PHE A 28 -56.49 4.36 3.70
N VAL A 29 -57.71 4.47 3.13
CA VAL A 29 -58.49 5.66 2.60
C VAL A 29 -57.90 6.76 1.65
N ARG A 30 -58.24 6.64 0.34
CA ARG A 30 -59.16 7.46 -0.54
C ARG A 30 -59.21 9.02 -0.60
N VAL A 31 -59.64 9.49 -1.80
CA VAL A 31 -60.49 10.70 -2.14
C VAL A 31 -59.72 12.06 -2.33
N LEU A 32 -60.00 13.01 -3.25
CA LEU A 32 -61.05 13.24 -4.31
C LEU A 32 -60.56 14.19 -5.47
N PHE A 33 -61.50 14.55 -6.38
CA PHE A 33 -61.62 15.72 -7.32
C PHE A 33 -61.03 15.73 -8.76
N ARG A 34 -61.79 16.45 -9.62
CA ARG A 34 -61.80 16.65 -11.10
C ARG A 34 -62.79 17.84 -11.37
N PRO A 35 -62.97 18.40 -12.59
CA PRO A 35 -62.15 18.46 -13.82
C PRO A 35 -62.00 19.90 -14.39
N GLY A 36 -61.48 20.10 -15.62
CA GLY A 36 -61.60 21.36 -16.36
C GLY A 36 -61.00 21.34 -17.79
N HIS A 37 -61.69 21.93 -18.78
CA HIS A 37 -61.30 22.02 -20.20
C HIS A 37 -62.02 23.23 -20.85
N PRO A 38 -61.49 23.89 -21.91
CA PRO A 38 -62.09 23.69 -23.26
C PRO A 38 -61.16 23.94 -24.50
N TRP A 39 -61.55 23.34 -25.65
CA TRP A 39 -61.64 23.81 -27.08
C TRP A 39 -60.78 25.01 -27.59
N GLY A 40 -60.37 25.18 -28.87
CA GLY A 40 -60.71 24.64 -30.22
C GLY A 40 -60.63 25.82 -31.27
N PRO A 41 -60.91 25.72 -32.60
CA PRO A 41 -61.21 24.57 -33.48
C PRO A 41 -60.57 24.61 -34.93
N GLY A 42 -60.99 23.68 -35.83
CA GLY A 42 -61.03 23.82 -37.31
C GLY A 42 -59.96 23.09 -38.15
N ASP A 43 -60.23 22.37 -39.26
CA ASP A 43 -61.47 21.81 -39.86
C ASP A 43 -61.10 20.55 -40.69
N PHE A 44 -61.79 19.39 -40.60
CA PHE A 44 -63.03 18.99 -41.33
C PHE A 44 -62.90 18.95 -42.87
N THR A 45 -62.80 17.80 -43.55
CA THR A 45 -63.86 16.81 -43.88
C THR A 45 -63.25 15.63 -44.70
N ALA A 46 -63.83 14.44 -44.92
CA ALA A 46 -64.95 13.69 -44.33
C ALA A 46 -64.78 12.17 -44.60
N ARG A 47 -65.56 11.30 -43.94
CA ARG A 47 -65.65 9.83 -44.17
C ARG A 47 -66.75 9.54 -45.23
N LEU A 48 -66.85 8.35 -45.84
CA LEU A 48 -67.46 7.14 -45.26
C LEU A 48 -67.51 5.95 -46.25
N GLN A 49 -67.09 4.75 -45.83
CA GLN A 49 -67.97 3.57 -45.59
C GLN A 49 -67.17 2.30 -45.23
N HIS A 50 -67.87 1.26 -44.75
CA HIS A 50 -67.31 -0.05 -44.37
C HIS A 50 -68.13 -1.17 -44.97
N ALA A 51 -67.45 -2.15 -45.60
CA ALA A 51 -67.97 -3.49 -45.86
C ALA A 51 -66.81 -4.49 -45.93
N ARG A 52 -67.08 -5.73 -45.57
CA ARG A 52 -66.30 -6.97 -45.74
C ARG A 52 -67.31 -8.12 -45.94
N PRO A 53 -66.93 -9.30 -46.46
CA PRO A 53 -65.64 -9.71 -47.04
C PRO A 53 -65.82 -10.23 -48.49
N ASP A 54 -64.74 -10.75 -49.11
CA ASP A 54 -64.63 -12.13 -49.65
C ASP A 54 -63.56 -12.27 -50.76
N GLU A 55 -63.03 -13.49 -50.90
CA GLU A 55 -62.04 -13.95 -51.90
C GLU A 55 -62.75 -14.46 -53.19
N PRO A 56 -62.06 -14.93 -54.26
CA PRO A 56 -60.61 -15.04 -54.51
C PRO A 56 -60.11 -14.43 -55.84
N ALA A 57 -58.79 -14.43 -56.05
CA ALA A 57 -58.20 -14.24 -57.39
C ALA A 57 -56.92 -15.07 -57.60
N SER A 58 -56.98 -16.02 -58.53
CA SER A 58 -55.83 -16.49 -59.32
C SER A 58 -55.81 -15.69 -60.65
N GLN A 59 -54.81 -15.75 -61.54
CA GLN A 59 -53.82 -16.79 -61.83
C GLN A 59 -52.66 -16.23 -62.70
N ALA A 60 -51.53 -16.94 -62.75
CA ALA A 60 -50.37 -16.73 -63.65
C ALA A 60 -49.55 -15.43 -63.42
N PHE A 61 -48.22 -15.41 -63.59
CA PHE A 61 -47.36 -16.31 -64.36
C PHE A 61 -46.25 -17.01 -63.56
N THR A 62 -45.98 -18.27 -63.91
CA THR A 62 -44.83 -19.06 -63.44
C THR A 62 -43.59 -18.81 -64.30
N MET A 63 -42.44 -18.48 -63.69
CA MET A 63 -41.08 -18.90 -64.08
C MET A 63 -40.01 -18.28 -63.14
N LEU A 64 -39.77 -18.89 -61.95
CA LEU A 64 -38.49 -18.74 -61.21
C LEU A 64 -38.29 -19.69 -60.00
N ASP A 65 -39.34 -20.35 -59.49
CA ASP A 65 -39.24 -21.17 -58.26
C ASP A 65 -38.36 -22.44 -58.34
N GLY A 66 -37.97 -22.89 -59.54
CA GLY A 66 -37.19 -24.13 -59.71
C GLY A 66 -35.79 -24.09 -59.07
N THR A 67 -35.14 -22.93 -59.04
CA THR A 67 -33.71 -22.83 -58.68
C THR A 67 -33.48 -22.52 -57.19
N ILE A 68 -34.40 -21.78 -56.56
CA ILE A 68 -34.21 -21.27 -55.19
C ILE A 68 -34.39 -22.37 -54.12
N ILE A 69 -35.25 -23.35 -54.37
CA ILE A 69 -35.54 -24.42 -53.40
C ILE A 69 -34.38 -25.43 -53.31
N GLN A 70 -33.72 -25.79 -54.42
CA GLN A 70 -32.53 -26.66 -54.37
C GLN A 70 -31.33 -25.97 -53.71
N LEU A 71 -31.08 -24.68 -53.99
CA LEU A 71 -29.97 -23.95 -53.37
C LEU A 71 -30.09 -23.87 -51.84
N ARG A 72 -31.31 -23.67 -51.29
CA ARG A 72 -31.51 -23.68 -49.84
C ARG A 72 -31.22 -25.04 -49.17
N SER A 73 -31.44 -26.15 -49.87
CA SER A 73 -31.10 -27.49 -49.38
C SER A 73 -29.58 -27.72 -49.39
N VAL A 74 -28.90 -27.39 -50.50
CA VAL A 74 -27.46 -27.61 -50.66
C VAL A 74 -26.62 -26.66 -49.78
N CYS A 75 -27.04 -25.40 -49.60
CA CYS A 75 -26.32 -24.46 -48.73
C CYS A 75 -26.48 -24.78 -47.24
N SER A 76 -27.65 -25.26 -46.79
CA SER A 76 -27.85 -25.60 -45.37
C SER A 76 -27.06 -26.85 -44.97
N ALA A 77 -27.04 -27.90 -45.80
CA ALA A 77 -26.19 -29.08 -45.59
C ALA A 77 -24.70 -28.73 -45.50
N ASN A 78 -24.18 -27.95 -46.45
CA ASN A 78 -22.77 -27.56 -46.47
C ASN A 78 -22.37 -26.60 -45.35
N LEU A 79 -23.25 -25.67 -44.94
CA LEU A 79 -22.93 -24.77 -43.84
C LEU A 79 -22.83 -25.52 -42.50
N VAL A 80 -23.66 -26.56 -42.29
CA VAL A 80 -23.60 -27.41 -41.10
C VAL A 80 -22.33 -28.27 -41.11
N THR A 81 -21.93 -28.90 -42.22
CA THR A 81 -20.68 -29.66 -42.28
C THR A 81 -19.44 -28.78 -42.17
N VAL A 82 -19.40 -27.61 -42.82
CA VAL A 82 -18.29 -26.65 -42.68
C VAL A 82 -18.21 -26.12 -41.25
N SER A 83 -19.35 -25.85 -40.59
CA SER A 83 -19.37 -25.44 -39.17
C SER A 83 -18.90 -26.57 -38.25
N ALA A 84 -19.32 -27.82 -38.50
CA ALA A 84 -18.85 -28.98 -37.75
C ALA A 84 -17.35 -29.24 -37.94
N PHE A 85 -16.82 -29.09 -39.16
CA PHE A 85 -15.39 -29.17 -39.44
C PHE A 85 -14.61 -28.00 -38.83
N ALA A 86 -15.16 -26.78 -38.83
CA ALA A 86 -14.54 -25.63 -38.18
C ALA A 86 -14.49 -25.80 -36.65
N VAL A 87 -15.57 -26.29 -36.02
CA VAL A 87 -15.61 -26.59 -34.58
C VAL A 87 -14.72 -27.78 -34.24
N ALA A 88 -14.66 -28.83 -35.08
CA ALA A 88 -13.76 -29.95 -34.88
C ALA A 88 -12.29 -29.55 -35.06
N LEU A 89 -11.97 -28.73 -36.06
CA LEU A 89 -10.63 -28.21 -36.30
C LEU A 89 -10.21 -27.23 -35.18
N LEU A 90 -11.11 -26.35 -34.73
CA LEU A 90 -10.87 -25.49 -33.57
C LEU A 90 -10.69 -26.30 -32.29
N SER A 91 -11.48 -27.37 -32.09
CA SER A 91 -11.32 -28.30 -30.95
C SER A 91 -9.99 -29.06 -31.03
N LEU A 92 -9.57 -29.48 -32.23
CA LEU A 92 -8.27 -30.11 -32.46
C LEU A 92 -7.12 -29.12 -32.29
N LEU A 93 -7.26 -27.84 -32.69
CA LEU A 93 -6.28 -26.78 -32.46
C LEU A 93 -6.25 -26.36 -30.98
N LEU A 94 -7.36 -26.43 -30.25
CA LEU A 94 -7.41 -26.22 -28.80
C LEU A 94 -6.84 -27.42 -28.04
N ALA A 95 -7.05 -28.65 -28.50
CA ALA A 95 -6.40 -29.85 -27.96
C ALA A 95 -4.90 -29.89 -28.29
N TYR A 96 -4.51 -29.47 -29.51
CA TYR A 96 -3.12 -29.38 -29.94
C TYR A 96 -2.39 -28.25 -29.23
N SER A 97 -2.99 -27.06 -29.08
CA SER A 97 -2.40 -25.99 -28.28
C SER A 97 -2.39 -26.32 -26.78
N LYS A 98 -3.40 -27.01 -26.23
CA LYS A 98 -3.31 -27.55 -24.86
C LYS A 98 -2.21 -28.60 -24.70
N THR A 99 -2.02 -29.52 -25.65
CA THR A 99 -0.97 -30.55 -25.57
C THR A 99 0.42 -30.02 -25.92
N GLN A 100 0.55 -29.01 -26.78
CA GLN A 100 1.81 -28.28 -27.00
C GLN A 100 2.15 -27.38 -25.82
N ARG A 101 1.16 -26.72 -25.22
CA ARG A 101 1.34 -25.96 -23.97
C ARG A 101 1.73 -26.90 -22.83
N TRP A 102 1.01 -28.00 -22.64
CA TRP A 102 1.39 -29.04 -21.66
C TRP A 102 2.79 -29.61 -21.94
N LYS A 103 3.15 -29.94 -23.19
CA LYS A 103 4.53 -30.36 -23.54
C LYS A 103 5.56 -29.28 -23.28
N ARG A 104 5.24 -27.99 -23.50
CA ARG A 104 6.13 -26.85 -23.24
C ARG A 104 6.28 -26.55 -21.75
N ASP A 105 5.21 -26.71 -20.98
CA ASP A 105 5.18 -26.54 -19.52
C ASP A 105 5.85 -27.74 -18.83
N SER A 106 5.67 -28.97 -19.33
CA SER A 106 6.43 -30.16 -18.92
C SER A 106 7.89 -30.10 -19.36
N ALA A 107 8.22 -29.57 -20.53
CA ALA A 107 9.61 -29.33 -20.93
C ALA A 107 10.27 -28.22 -20.09
N ALA A 108 9.53 -27.19 -19.68
CA ALA A 108 10.00 -26.19 -18.73
C ALA A 108 10.21 -26.79 -17.32
N SER A 109 9.33 -27.70 -16.89
CA SER A 109 9.47 -28.47 -15.65
C SER A 109 10.71 -29.37 -15.66
N LEU A 110 10.94 -30.10 -16.77
CA LEU A 110 12.09 -30.99 -16.92
C LEU A 110 13.41 -30.23 -17.12
N ASN A 111 13.44 -29.16 -17.91
CA ASN A 111 14.62 -28.32 -18.08
C ASN A 111 14.94 -27.50 -16.81
N GLY A 112 13.95 -27.25 -15.95
CA GLY A 112 14.15 -26.66 -14.62
C GLY A 112 14.82 -27.59 -13.61
N ALA A 113 14.90 -28.90 -13.90
CA ALA A 113 15.48 -29.91 -13.01
C ALA A 113 16.97 -30.21 -13.28
N ALA A 114 17.57 -29.64 -14.34
CA ALA A 114 18.92 -30.00 -14.76
C ALA A 114 19.74 -28.83 -15.34
N LEU A 115 20.35 -28.01 -14.47
CA LEU A 115 21.78 -27.60 -14.53
C LEU A 115 22.12 -26.59 -13.42
N GLY A 116 23.24 -26.83 -12.73
CA GLY A 116 23.80 -25.96 -11.69
C GLY A 116 23.06 -26.06 -10.34
N GLY A 117 23.66 -26.54 -9.25
CA GLY A 117 25.07 -26.77 -8.96
C GLY A 117 25.31 -26.36 -7.50
N SER A 118 26.03 -27.18 -6.73
CA SER A 118 26.13 -27.01 -5.27
C SER A 118 26.94 -25.76 -4.88
N ASP A 119 26.27 -24.74 -4.37
CA ASP A 119 26.44 -24.38 -2.96
C ASP A 119 25.37 -23.38 -2.47
N LYS A 120 24.41 -23.93 -1.72
CA LYS A 120 23.60 -23.20 -0.73
C LYS A 120 23.45 -24.14 0.45
N ALA A 121 23.91 -23.71 1.62
CA ALA A 121 23.58 -24.38 2.87
C ALA A 121 22.06 -24.52 3.00
N ALA A 122 21.60 -25.56 3.70
CA ALA A 122 20.24 -26.06 3.62
C ALA A 122 19.16 -24.96 3.67
N LEU A 123 18.14 -25.09 2.81
CA LEU A 123 16.98 -24.17 2.75
C LEU A 123 16.25 -24.00 4.10
N ILE A 124 16.49 -24.93 5.02
CA ILE A 124 16.03 -24.97 6.40
C ILE A 124 17.27 -24.99 7.26
N GLU A 125 17.50 -23.94 8.05
CA GLU A 125 18.64 -23.87 8.98
C GLU A 125 18.34 -24.71 10.22
N PRO A 126 19.22 -25.64 10.65
CA PRO A 126 19.01 -26.40 11.88
C PRO A 126 19.06 -25.54 13.14
N LEU A 127 18.42 -26.03 14.20
CA LEU A 127 18.57 -25.54 15.57
C LEU A 127 19.02 -26.70 16.47
N ASP A 128 20.28 -27.11 16.31
CA ASP A 128 20.85 -28.32 16.94
C ASP A 128 20.78 -28.33 18.49
N GLN A 129 20.64 -27.17 19.10
CA GLN A 129 20.57 -26.96 20.55
C GLN A 129 19.27 -26.26 20.97
N PHE A 130 18.16 -26.51 20.26
CA PHE A 130 16.86 -25.90 20.60
C PHE A 130 16.24 -26.53 21.85
N GLU A 131 16.25 -25.78 22.96
CA GLU A 131 15.48 -26.04 24.16
C GLU A 131 14.10 -25.36 24.06
N TRP A 132 13.07 -26.12 23.66
CA TRP A 132 11.72 -25.55 23.55
C TRP A 132 11.18 -25.01 24.88
N GLN A 133 11.61 -25.56 26.02
CA GLN A 133 11.19 -25.14 27.36
C GLN A 133 11.68 -23.74 27.75
N SER A 134 12.82 -23.29 27.21
CA SER A 134 13.38 -21.95 27.44
C SER A 134 13.01 -20.95 26.32
N ALA A 135 12.47 -21.42 25.20
CA ALA A 135 11.97 -20.60 24.11
C ALA A 135 10.70 -19.81 24.50
N ASP A 136 10.85 -18.50 24.72
CA ASP A 136 9.73 -17.62 25.07
C ASP A 136 8.76 -17.39 23.91
N ARG A 137 7.45 -17.31 24.22
CA ARG A 137 6.41 -17.02 23.22
C ARG A 137 6.69 -15.70 22.49
N ARG A 138 6.65 -15.72 21.16
CA ARG A 138 6.91 -14.55 20.32
C ARG A 138 5.94 -13.42 20.69
N LYS A 139 6.43 -12.24 21.09
CA LYS A 139 5.58 -11.10 21.50
C LYS A 139 5.07 -10.30 20.28
N MET A 140 3.93 -10.70 19.73
CA MET A 140 3.30 -10.00 18.62
C MET A 140 2.50 -8.78 19.12
N ARG A 141 2.87 -7.61 18.59
CA ARG A 141 2.29 -6.30 18.91
C ARG A 141 2.16 -5.48 17.62
N VAL A 142 1.46 -6.07 16.63
CA VAL A 142 1.40 -5.58 15.24
C VAL A 142 0.09 -4.79 15.00
N PHE A 143 -0.30 -4.00 16.00
CA PHE A 143 -1.37 -3.02 15.89
C PHE A 143 -0.85 -1.72 15.24
N ARG A 144 -1.76 -0.83 14.81
CA ARG A 144 -1.45 0.45 14.15
C ARG A 144 -2.55 1.48 14.47
N PRO A 145 -2.23 2.77 14.65
CA PRO A 145 -3.20 3.81 15.02
C PRO A 145 -4.28 4.08 13.96
N ILE A 146 -4.13 3.58 12.72
CA ILE A 146 -5.20 3.55 11.72
C ILE A 146 -5.18 2.17 11.04
N TYR A 147 -6.29 1.44 11.12
CA TYR A 147 -6.48 0.19 10.42
C TYR A 147 -6.62 0.44 8.92
N ASN A 148 -5.90 -0.32 8.10
CA ASN A 148 -6.08 -0.29 6.66
C ASN A 148 -6.07 -1.71 6.11
N ILE A 149 -7.18 -2.13 5.51
CA ILE A 149 -7.28 -3.45 4.90
C ILE A 149 -6.24 -3.57 3.78
N SER A 150 -5.41 -4.59 3.88
CA SER A 150 -4.30 -4.85 2.97
C SER A 150 -3.79 -6.27 3.20
N MET A 151 -3.08 -6.83 2.22
CA MET A 151 -2.48 -8.17 2.36
C MET A 151 -1.47 -8.22 3.53
N GLY A 152 -0.77 -7.11 3.84
CA GLY A 152 0.10 -7.01 5.02
C GLY A 152 1.34 -7.93 5.04
N ILE A 153 1.56 -8.67 3.96
CA ILE A 153 2.61 -9.68 3.80
C ILE A 153 4.04 -9.09 3.82
N LYS A 154 4.97 -9.91 4.29
CA LYS A 154 6.43 -9.71 4.26
C LYS A 154 7.09 -11.00 3.80
N THR A 155 8.20 -10.91 3.05
CA THR A 155 9.04 -12.06 2.71
C THR A 155 9.50 -12.80 3.97
N ASP A 156 9.61 -14.13 3.87
CA ASP A 156 10.10 -14.99 4.94
C ASP A 156 11.12 -16.02 4.43
N THR A 157 11.76 -16.73 5.36
CA THR A 157 12.60 -17.91 5.05
C THR A 157 11.82 -19.21 5.26
N PRO A 158 12.22 -20.34 4.64
CA PRO A 158 11.60 -21.63 4.95
C PRO A 158 11.78 -21.99 6.43
N SER A 159 12.93 -21.69 7.05
CA SER A 159 13.23 -21.89 8.48
C SER A 159 12.21 -21.31 9.48
N GLU A 160 11.32 -20.40 9.05
CA GLU A 160 10.29 -19.75 9.87
C GLU A 160 8.86 -20.25 9.60
N LEU A 161 8.69 -21.34 8.82
CA LEU A 161 7.37 -21.87 8.43
C LEU A 161 6.55 -22.38 9.63
N ILE A 162 7.22 -23.06 10.56
CA ILE A 162 6.67 -23.60 11.82
C ILE A 162 7.43 -22.98 12.98
N THR A 163 6.71 -22.59 14.04
CA THR A 163 7.26 -21.85 15.18
C THR A 163 6.94 -22.52 16.50
N ILE A 164 7.96 -22.97 17.23
CA ILE A 164 7.83 -23.67 18.51
C ILE A 164 8.23 -22.74 19.66
N ASP A 165 7.55 -22.85 20.79
CA ASP A 165 7.87 -22.16 22.04
C ASP A 165 7.49 -23.04 23.25
N LYS A 166 7.76 -22.56 24.47
CA LYS A 166 7.55 -23.31 25.71
C LYS A 166 6.10 -23.72 26.01
N GLY A 167 5.13 -23.26 25.21
CA GLY A 167 3.75 -23.76 25.23
C GLY A 167 3.51 -25.05 24.42
N TYR A 168 4.50 -25.56 23.66
CA TYR A 168 4.35 -26.67 22.71
C TYR A 168 3.57 -27.86 23.26
N LEU A 169 4.12 -28.52 24.30
CA LEU A 169 3.60 -29.80 24.76
C LEU A 169 2.16 -29.69 25.33
N ASP A 170 1.81 -28.57 25.95
CA ASP A 170 0.46 -28.37 26.48
C ASP A 170 -0.53 -27.98 25.38
N ARG A 171 -0.07 -27.28 24.33
CA ARG A 171 -0.87 -26.99 23.13
C ARG A 171 -1.10 -28.25 22.29
N ILE A 172 -0.12 -29.15 22.18
CA ILE A 172 -0.28 -30.46 21.54
C ILE A 172 -1.30 -31.33 22.32
N LYS A 173 -1.23 -31.41 23.65
CA LYS A 173 -2.26 -32.10 24.47
C LYS A 173 -3.66 -31.51 24.28
N HIS A 174 -3.78 -30.18 24.21
CA HIS A 174 -5.06 -29.52 23.93
C HIS A 174 -5.57 -29.87 22.51
N ARG A 175 -4.68 -29.89 21.51
CA ARG A 175 -5.03 -30.31 20.14
C ARG A 175 -5.47 -31.77 20.09
N GLN A 176 -4.77 -32.70 20.74
CA GLN A 176 -5.17 -34.12 20.89
C GLN A 176 -6.59 -34.26 21.49
N HIS A 177 -6.92 -33.47 22.53
CA HIS A 177 -8.25 -33.45 23.12
C HIS A 177 -9.33 -32.95 22.13
N LEU A 178 -9.05 -31.88 21.38
CA LEU A 178 -9.98 -31.33 20.39
C LEU A 178 -10.15 -32.24 19.15
N LEU A 179 -9.06 -32.88 18.69
CA LEU A 179 -9.04 -33.87 17.62
C LEU A 179 -9.79 -35.17 17.99
N SER A 180 -9.97 -35.41 19.29
CA SER A 180 -10.77 -36.54 19.82
C SER A 180 -12.25 -36.17 19.95
N ASN A 181 -12.56 -34.98 20.47
CA ASN A 181 -13.92 -34.59 20.86
C ASN A 181 -14.70 -33.82 19.77
N PHE A 182 -14.01 -33.14 18.84
CA PHE A 182 -14.63 -32.33 17.77
C PHE A 182 -14.08 -32.66 16.37
N PRO A 183 -13.88 -33.95 16.00
CA PRO A 183 -13.14 -34.33 14.80
C PRO A 183 -13.75 -33.83 13.49
N ASP A 184 -15.07 -33.64 13.41
CA ASP A 184 -15.74 -33.12 12.20
C ASP A 184 -15.69 -31.59 12.08
N THR A 185 -15.28 -30.87 13.14
CA THR A 185 -15.07 -29.41 13.15
C THR A 185 -13.60 -29.04 12.96
N VAL A 186 -12.67 -29.78 13.58
CA VAL A 186 -11.24 -29.37 13.62
C VAL A 186 -10.38 -29.99 12.51
N LEU A 187 -10.88 -30.96 11.74
CA LEU A 187 -10.20 -31.46 10.55
C LEU A 187 -11.20 -31.84 9.46
N GLY A 188 -10.78 -31.73 8.19
CA GLY A 188 -11.62 -32.10 7.06
C GLY A 188 -10.93 -31.95 5.72
N TYR A 189 -11.41 -32.71 4.72
CA TYR A 189 -10.97 -32.62 3.33
C TYR A 189 -12.15 -32.91 2.37
N VAL A 190 -11.99 -32.51 1.12
CA VAL A 190 -12.89 -32.87 0.00
C VAL A 190 -12.13 -33.70 -1.04
N PRO A 191 -12.81 -34.42 -1.95
CA PRO A 191 -12.15 -35.13 -3.04
C PRO A 191 -11.20 -34.22 -3.84
N GLY A 192 -9.95 -34.66 -3.98
CA GLY A 192 -8.83 -33.87 -4.52
C GLY A 192 -7.92 -33.25 -3.44
N GLY A 193 -8.33 -33.26 -2.17
CA GLY A 193 -7.53 -32.80 -1.02
C GLY A 193 -6.53 -33.84 -0.51
N GLU A 194 -6.62 -35.10 -0.93
CA GLU A 194 -5.78 -36.20 -0.46
C GLU A 194 -4.31 -36.00 -0.87
N ALA A 195 -4.07 -35.60 -2.11
CA ALA A 195 -2.72 -35.38 -2.63
C ALA A 195 -1.93 -34.30 -1.85
N PRO A 196 -2.43 -33.06 -1.67
CA PRO A 196 -1.69 -32.02 -0.93
C PRO A 196 -1.54 -32.33 0.57
N VAL A 197 -2.45 -33.10 1.17
CA VAL A 197 -2.25 -33.62 2.54
C VAL A 197 -1.10 -34.62 2.59
N ARG A 198 -1.07 -35.60 1.68
CA ARG A 198 0.00 -36.61 1.63
C ARG A 198 1.35 -36.06 1.18
N GLU A 199 1.37 -34.90 0.52
CA GLU A 199 2.59 -34.11 0.30
C GLU A 199 3.02 -33.38 1.58
N LEU A 200 2.12 -32.60 2.19
CA LEU A 200 2.40 -31.83 3.41
C LEU A 200 2.90 -32.72 4.55
N TYR A 201 2.29 -33.91 4.70
CA TYR A 201 2.68 -34.92 5.70
C TYR A 201 4.14 -35.35 5.52
N ARG A 202 4.53 -35.75 4.32
CA ARG A 202 5.92 -36.15 4.01
C ARG A 202 6.86 -34.98 4.26
N TYR A 203 6.60 -33.84 3.63
CA TYR A 203 7.46 -32.66 3.75
C TYR A 203 7.69 -32.25 5.21
N LEU A 204 6.64 -32.25 6.05
CA LEU A 204 6.81 -31.89 7.46
C LEU A 204 7.56 -32.95 8.27
N LEU A 205 7.24 -34.24 8.12
CA LEU A 205 7.83 -35.30 8.95
C LEU A 205 9.21 -35.79 8.46
N THR A 206 9.50 -35.78 7.16
CA THR A 206 10.78 -36.29 6.62
C THR A 206 11.80 -35.22 6.28
N GLU A 207 11.37 -34.00 5.93
CA GLU A 207 12.28 -32.93 5.51
C GLU A 207 12.34 -31.79 6.53
N TYR A 208 11.19 -31.28 7.00
CA TYR A 208 11.15 -30.03 7.76
C TYR A 208 11.49 -30.21 9.24
N LEU A 209 10.68 -30.98 9.97
CA LEU A 209 10.74 -31.02 11.43
C LEU A 209 12.06 -31.63 11.95
N PRO A 210 12.57 -32.75 11.41
CA PRO A 210 13.87 -33.29 11.83
C PRO A 210 15.05 -32.38 11.47
N ALA A 211 14.98 -31.63 10.35
CA ALA A 211 16.05 -30.72 9.96
C ALA A 211 16.04 -29.42 10.77
N ARG A 212 14.85 -28.86 11.08
CA ARG A 212 14.74 -27.58 11.81
C ARG A 212 14.90 -27.74 13.31
N PHE A 213 14.35 -28.79 13.91
CA PHE A 213 14.36 -29.02 15.36
C PHE A 213 14.85 -30.44 15.71
N PRO A 214 16.10 -30.81 15.36
CA PRO A 214 16.64 -32.17 15.59
C PRO A 214 16.72 -32.58 17.07
N SER A 215 16.66 -31.62 18.01
CA SER A 215 16.54 -31.87 19.45
C SER A 215 15.15 -32.34 19.89
N MET A 216 14.11 -32.11 19.07
CA MET A 216 12.72 -32.48 19.33
C MET A 216 12.23 -33.62 18.45
N PHE A 217 12.66 -33.67 17.20
CA PHE A 217 12.18 -34.63 16.21
C PHE A 217 13.33 -35.33 15.51
N ARG A 218 13.20 -36.64 15.31
CA ARG A 218 14.17 -37.42 14.53
C ARG A 218 13.50 -38.45 13.64
N LEU A 219 14.26 -38.94 12.67
CA LEU A 219 13.93 -40.16 11.93
C LEU A 219 14.64 -41.36 12.56
N SER A 220 13.98 -42.52 12.60
CA SER A 220 14.56 -43.78 13.02
C SER A 220 14.19 -44.91 12.06
N GLU A 221 15.03 -45.94 11.97
CA GLU A 221 14.71 -47.18 11.27
C GLU A 221 14.45 -48.28 12.29
N ASN A 222 13.25 -48.86 12.26
CA ASN A 222 12.93 -50.09 12.94
C ASN A 222 12.64 -51.18 11.89
N GLY A 223 12.74 -52.46 12.26
CA GLY A 223 12.66 -53.60 11.33
C GLY A 223 11.35 -53.79 10.54
N GLY A 224 10.39 -52.87 10.65
CA GLY A 224 9.17 -52.80 9.84
C GLY A 224 9.03 -51.52 8.99
N GLY A 225 10.00 -50.60 9.03
CA GLY A 225 10.00 -49.35 8.26
C GLY A 225 10.61 -48.16 9.01
N ALA A 226 10.81 -47.07 8.27
CA ALA A 226 11.25 -45.80 8.85
C ALA A 226 10.10 -45.08 9.58
N LEU A 227 10.42 -44.49 10.73
CA LEU A 227 9.50 -43.75 11.59
C LEU A 227 10.00 -42.31 11.81
N PHE A 228 9.05 -41.41 12.05
CA PHE A 228 9.26 -40.10 12.66
C PHE A 228 8.97 -40.21 14.15
N GLU A 229 9.85 -39.70 15.01
CA GLU A 229 9.71 -39.72 16.46
C GLU A 229 9.64 -38.30 17.01
N ASP A 230 8.58 -37.98 17.77
CA ASP A 230 8.50 -36.79 18.61
C ASP A 230 9.04 -37.14 20.00
N LEU A 231 10.24 -36.64 20.29
CA LEU A 231 10.98 -36.88 21.53
C LEU A 231 10.41 -36.10 22.73
N VAL A 232 9.48 -35.17 22.48
CA VAL A 232 8.86 -34.29 23.48
C VAL A 232 7.47 -34.78 23.89
N ALA A 233 6.67 -35.28 22.93
CA ALA A 233 5.42 -35.97 23.18
C ALA A 233 5.61 -37.45 23.55
N GLY A 234 6.75 -38.06 23.18
CA GLY A 234 7.02 -39.48 23.37
C GLY A 234 6.27 -40.38 22.40
N THR A 235 5.92 -39.86 21.21
CA THR A 235 5.10 -40.54 20.19
C THR A 235 5.92 -40.82 18.93
N SER A 236 5.44 -41.76 18.10
CA SER A 236 6.05 -42.05 16.81
C SER A 236 4.99 -42.29 15.74
N PHE A 237 5.32 -41.92 14.50
CA PHE A 237 4.44 -41.90 13.35
C PHE A 237 5.18 -42.50 12.14
N PRO A 238 4.48 -43.17 11.20
CA PRO A 238 5.13 -43.66 9.98
C PRO A 238 5.59 -42.47 9.11
N VAL A 239 6.77 -42.56 8.48
CA VAL A 239 7.19 -41.49 7.54
C VAL A 239 6.31 -41.42 6.29
N ASN A 240 5.67 -42.54 5.94
CA ASN A 240 4.71 -42.62 4.86
C ASN A 240 3.31 -42.27 5.37
N PRO A 241 2.59 -41.30 4.77
CA PRO A 241 1.27 -40.90 5.23
C PRO A 241 0.28 -42.09 5.21
N PRO A 242 -0.57 -42.22 6.25
CA PRO A 242 -1.63 -43.21 6.33
C PRO A 242 -2.49 -43.33 5.06
N GLN A 243 -3.18 -44.47 4.95
CA GLN A 243 -4.08 -44.74 3.82
C GLN A 243 -5.33 -43.84 3.87
N ASP A 244 -5.88 -43.58 5.07
CA ASP A 244 -6.89 -42.53 5.23
C ASP A 244 -6.20 -41.16 5.33
N THR A 245 -6.69 -40.22 4.53
CA THR A 245 -6.29 -38.81 4.58
C THR A 245 -6.71 -38.17 5.92
N ARG A 246 -7.77 -38.67 6.55
CA ARG A 246 -8.24 -38.22 7.87
C ARG A 246 -7.23 -38.51 8.98
N ASP A 247 -6.57 -39.67 8.94
CA ASP A 247 -5.51 -40.02 9.90
C ASP A 247 -4.21 -39.26 9.62
N ALA A 248 -3.89 -38.99 8.35
CA ALA A 248 -2.78 -38.11 8.00
C ALA A 248 -2.98 -36.67 8.53
N LEU A 249 -4.20 -36.13 8.42
CA LEU A 249 -4.59 -34.84 9.04
C LEU A 249 -4.53 -34.90 10.58
N ARG A 250 -4.94 -36.02 11.18
CA ARG A 250 -4.86 -36.22 12.64
C ARG A 250 -3.42 -36.13 13.13
N SER A 251 -2.49 -36.91 12.57
CA SER A 251 -1.07 -36.85 12.99
C SER A 251 -0.49 -35.44 12.84
N LEU A 252 -0.81 -34.73 11.74
CA LEU A 252 -0.36 -33.35 11.56
C LEU A 252 -0.87 -32.42 12.68
N GLY A 253 -2.12 -32.59 13.13
CA GLY A 253 -2.67 -31.86 14.27
C GLY A 253 -2.05 -32.23 15.63
N GLU A 254 -1.54 -33.46 15.75
CA GLU A 254 -0.90 -34.00 16.97
C GLU A 254 0.61 -33.71 17.05
N ILE A 255 1.23 -33.18 15.99
CA ILE A 255 2.66 -32.85 15.90
C ILE A 255 2.89 -31.34 15.74
N VAL A 256 2.05 -30.64 14.97
CA VAL A 256 2.26 -29.23 14.61
C VAL A 256 1.28 -28.33 15.35
N GLU A 257 1.76 -27.22 15.92
CA GLU A 257 0.94 -26.28 16.69
C GLU A 257 0.12 -25.29 15.86
N GLU A 258 0.58 -25.00 14.64
CA GLU A 258 -0.08 -24.16 13.66
C GLU A 258 -1.39 -24.79 13.18
N GLU A 259 -2.39 -23.96 12.89
CA GLU A 259 -3.50 -24.37 12.03
C GLU A 259 -3.00 -24.44 10.58
N LEU A 260 -3.50 -25.40 9.81
CA LEU A 260 -3.00 -25.76 8.48
C LEU A 260 -4.17 -25.76 7.50
N PHE A 261 -4.13 -24.93 6.45
CA PHE A 261 -5.15 -24.86 5.40
C PHE A 261 -4.48 -25.05 4.03
N LEU A 262 -4.97 -26.01 3.26
CA LEU A 262 -4.43 -26.36 1.94
C LEU A 262 -5.39 -25.90 0.84
N LEU A 263 -4.93 -24.95 0.01
CA LEU A 263 -5.71 -24.41 -1.09
C LEU A 263 -5.12 -24.80 -2.45
N LEU A 264 -5.90 -25.49 -3.28
CA LEU A 264 -5.50 -25.82 -4.66
C LEU A 264 -5.96 -24.72 -5.64
N PRO A 265 -5.13 -24.38 -6.66
CA PRO A 265 -5.55 -23.47 -7.72
C PRO A 265 -6.62 -24.12 -8.62
N THR A 266 -7.67 -23.38 -8.94
CA THR A 266 -8.71 -23.77 -9.90
C THR A 266 -8.94 -22.64 -10.92
N PRO A 267 -9.63 -22.89 -12.05
CA PRO A 267 -9.96 -21.82 -13.02
C PRO A 267 -10.76 -20.66 -12.44
N GLU A 268 -11.41 -20.85 -11.28
CA GLU A 268 -12.29 -19.87 -10.62
C GLU A 268 -11.60 -19.10 -9.48
N GLY A 269 -10.35 -19.43 -9.16
CA GLY A 269 -9.61 -18.98 -7.97
C GLY A 269 -9.06 -20.15 -7.14
N HIS A 270 -8.46 -19.86 -5.98
CA HIS A 270 -7.94 -20.90 -5.08
C HIS A 270 -9.06 -21.49 -4.21
N ARG A 271 -9.17 -22.82 -4.14
CA ARG A 271 -10.20 -23.55 -3.38
C ARG A 271 -9.61 -24.23 -2.16
N LEU A 272 -10.20 -24.07 -0.98
CA LEU A 272 -9.80 -24.81 0.22
C LEU A 272 -10.19 -26.28 0.09
N VAL A 273 -9.21 -27.19 0.04
CA VAL A 273 -9.43 -28.63 -0.18
C VAL A 273 -9.18 -29.52 1.03
N ALA A 274 -8.36 -29.08 1.99
CA ALA A 274 -8.15 -29.76 3.26
C ALA A 274 -7.69 -28.79 4.36
N TYR A 275 -7.96 -29.13 5.64
CA TYR A 275 -7.46 -28.35 6.77
C TYR A 275 -7.30 -29.17 8.07
N VAL A 276 -6.48 -28.62 8.98
CA VAL A 276 -6.48 -28.87 10.42
C VAL A 276 -6.61 -27.50 11.11
N CYS A 277 -7.60 -27.31 11.97
CA CYS A 277 -7.87 -26.04 12.65
C CYS A 277 -8.47 -26.29 14.04
N CYS A 278 -7.60 -26.44 15.04
CA CYS A 278 -7.97 -26.65 16.44
C CYS A 278 -8.23 -25.35 17.19
N PHE A 279 -7.64 -24.22 16.80
CA PHE A 279 -7.87 -22.91 17.44
C PHE A 279 -8.49 -21.86 16.48
N PRO A 280 -9.71 -22.10 15.95
CA PRO A 280 -10.48 -21.10 15.21
C PRO A 280 -11.03 -20.00 16.15
N SER A 281 -11.44 -18.88 15.56
CA SER A 281 -12.12 -17.78 16.27
C SER A 281 -13.20 -17.15 15.40
N SER A 282 -14.44 -17.12 15.90
CA SER A 282 -15.59 -16.50 15.21
C SER A 282 -16.01 -17.17 13.89
N PHE A 283 -15.57 -18.40 13.62
CA PHE A 283 -16.04 -19.23 12.50
C PHE A 283 -15.91 -20.72 12.81
N ASP A 284 -16.75 -21.54 12.18
CA ASP A 284 -16.53 -22.99 12.07
C ASP A 284 -15.68 -23.28 10.80
N PRO A 285 -14.55 -23.99 10.89
CA PRO A 285 -13.72 -24.37 9.75
C PRO A 285 -14.44 -25.25 8.71
N ALA A 286 -15.33 -26.15 9.12
CA ALA A 286 -16.04 -27.06 8.23
C ALA A 286 -16.96 -26.31 7.26
N GLU A 287 -17.54 -25.18 7.68
CA GLU A 287 -18.29 -24.29 6.79
C GLU A 287 -17.45 -23.68 5.65
N LYS A 288 -16.12 -23.68 5.76
CA LYS A 288 -15.20 -23.03 4.80
C LYS A 288 -14.62 -24.02 3.79
N LEU A 289 -14.67 -25.32 4.10
CA LEU A 289 -14.18 -26.40 3.27
C LEU A 289 -14.88 -26.44 1.89
N GLY A 290 -14.13 -26.73 0.82
CA GLY A 290 -14.63 -26.80 -0.56
C GLY A 290 -14.92 -25.45 -1.24
N LYS A 291 -14.90 -24.33 -0.51
CA LYS A 291 -15.19 -22.99 -1.02
C LYS A 291 -13.97 -22.31 -1.65
N LEU A 292 -14.19 -21.35 -2.54
CA LEU A 292 -13.11 -20.52 -3.08
C LEU A 292 -12.68 -19.47 -2.05
N LEU A 293 -11.45 -18.98 -2.18
CA LEU A 293 -10.84 -17.97 -1.31
C LEU A 293 -11.74 -16.73 -1.14
N LYS A 294 -12.42 -16.30 -2.21
CA LYS A 294 -13.40 -15.21 -2.18
C LYS A 294 -14.64 -15.51 -1.32
N ASP A 295 -15.15 -16.74 -1.35
CA ASP A 295 -16.38 -17.14 -0.68
C ASP A 295 -16.12 -17.40 0.82
N ILE A 296 -14.92 -17.90 1.15
CA ILE A 296 -14.42 -18.01 2.53
C ILE A 296 -14.37 -16.62 3.19
N HIS A 297 -13.90 -15.61 2.44
CA HIS A 297 -13.79 -14.23 2.91
C HIS A 297 -15.05 -13.37 2.68
N ALA A 298 -16.16 -13.92 2.17
CA ALA A 298 -17.36 -13.16 1.81
C ALA A 298 -18.01 -12.39 2.99
N THR A 299 -17.63 -12.71 4.24
CA THR A 299 -18.09 -12.01 5.45
C THR A 299 -17.09 -10.98 6.00
N VAL A 300 -15.97 -10.73 5.30
CA VAL A 300 -14.94 -9.76 5.69
C VAL A 300 -15.19 -8.43 4.98
N PRO A 301 -15.53 -7.34 5.69
CA PRO A 301 -15.79 -6.05 5.06
C PRO A 301 -14.58 -5.54 4.28
N GLY A 302 -14.84 -4.95 3.11
CA GLY A 302 -13.80 -4.44 2.21
C GLY A 302 -12.91 -5.51 1.56
N TYR A 303 -13.26 -6.80 1.62
CA TYR A 303 -12.48 -7.86 0.97
C TYR A 303 -12.39 -7.70 -0.55
N ASP A 304 -13.44 -7.17 -1.18
CA ASP A 304 -13.49 -6.75 -2.58
C ASP A 304 -12.24 -5.91 -2.98
N LYS A 305 -11.82 -5.01 -2.10
CA LYS A 305 -10.67 -4.09 -2.31
C LYS A 305 -9.33 -4.82 -2.35
N ILE A 306 -9.25 -6.07 -1.85
CA ILE A 306 -8.00 -6.85 -1.78
C ILE A 306 -8.05 -8.20 -2.51
N GLY A 307 -9.22 -8.81 -2.68
CA GLY A 307 -9.42 -10.17 -3.19
C GLY A 307 -8.76 -10.42 -4.55
N PRO A 308 -9.00 -9.58 -5.58
CA PRO A 308 -8.32 -9.71 -6.87
C PRO A 308 -6.79 -9.58 -6.77
N SER A 309 -6.27 -8.84 -5.79
CA SER A 309 -4.82 -8.79 -5.53
C SER A 309 -4.31 -10.01 -4.77
N MET A 310 -5.12 -10.63 -3.92
CA MET A 310 -4.79 -11.83 -3.17
C MET A 310 -4.72 -13.05 -4.09
N GLU A 311 -5.71 -13.24 -4.97
CA GLU A 311 -5.71 -14.29 -6.00
C GLU A 311 -4.50 -14.17 -6.94
N ARG A 312 -4.25 -12.96 -7.48
CA ARG A 312 -3.05 -12.68 -8.30
C ARG A 312 -1.73 -12.86 -7.54
N TYR A 313 -1.74 -12.82 -6.22
CA TYR A 313 -0.56 -13.07 -5.40
C TYR A 313 -0.35 -14.57 -5.15
N PHE A 314 -1.40 -15.30 -4.76
CA PHE A 314 -1.36 -16.75 -4.53
C PHE A 314 -0.94 -17.49 -5.81
N ALA A 315 -1.49 -17.09 -6.97
CA ALA A 315 -1.12 -17.60 -8.28
C ALA A 315 0.34 -17.32 -8.70
N LYS A 316 1.04 -16.39 -8.02
CA LYS A 316 2.43 -15.99 -8.31
C LYS A 316 3.41 -16.31 -7.19
N LEU A 317 2.94 -16.82 -6.04
CA LEU A 317 3.81 -17.26 -4.95
C LEU A 317 4.67 -18.43 -5.44
N ALA A 318 5.99 -18.39 -5.23
CA ALA A 318 6.89 -19.44 -5.68
C ALA A 318 7.20 -20.46 -4.58
N VAL A 319 7.52 -21.69 -4.99
CA VAL A 319 8.10 -22.71 -4.11
C VAL A 319 9.37 -22.15 -3.46
N GLY A 320 9.59 -22.44 -2.17
CA GLY A 320 10.75 -21.93 -1.41
C GLY A 320 10.77 -20.40 -1.18
N ARG A 321 9.66 -19.68 -1.46
CA ARG A 321 9.53 -18.24 -1.23
C ARG A 321 8.34 -17.91 -0.30
N PRO A 322 8.33 -18.40 0.96
CA PRO A 322 7.24 -18.14 1.88
C PRO A 322 7.10 -16.65 2.22
N VAL A 323 5.91 -16.27 2.68
CA VAL A 323 5.63 -14.93 3.23
C VAL A 323 4.82 -15.01 4.52
N LYS A 324 5.12 -14.14 5.48
CA LYS A 324 4.35 -14.00 6.73
C LYS A 324 3.58 -12.68 6.82
N ARG A 325 2.44 -12.72 7.52
CA ARG A 325 1.65 -11.55 7.94
C ARG A 325 1.21 -11.74 9.40
N ALA A 326 0.69 -10.67 10.00
CA ALA A 326 0.05 -10.73 11.31
C ALA A 326 -1.42 -10.33 11.19
N ASN A 327 -2.30 -11.06 11.86
CA ASN A 327 -3.66 -10.64 12.17
C ASN A 327 -3.83 -10.51 13.69
N TRP A 328 -4.82 -9.74 14.14
CA TRP A 328 -5.15 -9.60 15.55
C TRP A 328 -6.63 -9.31 15.79
N SER A 329 -7.12 -9.68 16.97
CA SER A 329 -8.41 -9.33 17.53
C SER A 329 -8.31 -9.31 19.07
N VAL A 330 -9.39 -8.95 19.76
CA VAL A 330 -9.50 -9.06 21.22
C VAL A 330 -10.62 -10.04 21.54
N GLN A 331 -10.42 -10.83 22.59
CA GLN A 331 -11.40 -11.76 23.16
C GLN A 331 -11.43 -11.62 24.68
N THR A 332 -12.60 -11.77 25.28
CA THR A 332 -12.85 -11.59 26.72
C THR A 332 -12.98 -12.94 27.44
N HIS A 333 -12.10 -13.88 27.07
CA HIS A 333 -11.97 -15.22 27.66
C HIS A 333 -10.60 -15.82 27.26
N PRO A 334 -10.04 -16.79 28.01
CA PRO A 334 -8.78 -17.45 27.67
C PRO A 334 -8.89 -18.52 26.57
N GLU A 335 -10.09 -18.98 26.20
CA GLU A 335 -10.24 -20.12 25.26
C GLU A 335 -9.61 -19.91 23.88
N LEU A 336 -8.85 -20.91 23.43
CA LEU A 336 -8.24 -20.96 22.09
C LEU A 336 -9.22 -21.48 21.03
N PHE A 337 -9.98 -22.54 21.32
CA PHE A 337 -11.05 -23.08 20.47
C PHE A 337 -12.32 -22.23 20.64
N ALA A 338 -12.57 -21.30 19.70
CA ALA A 338 -13.54 -20.23 19.88
C ALA A 338 -14.47 -20.05 18.66
N CYS A 339 -14.99 -21.14 18.09
CA CYS A 339 -15.86 -21.12 16.89
C CYS A 339 -17.01 -20.11 17.00
N GLN A 340 -17.70 -20.07 18.15
CA GLN A 340 -18.86 -19.21 18.40
C GLN A 340 -18.69 -18.21 19.55
N ALA A 341 -17.67 -18.37 20.41
CA ALA A 341 -17.49 -17.56 21.63
C ALA A 341 -17.14 -16.08 21.37
N ASN A 342 -16.70 -15.74 20.15
CA ASN A 342 -16.43 -14.37 19.73
C ASN A 342 -17.39 -13.92 18.61
N PRO A 343 -18.69 -13.75 18.88
CA PRO A 343 -19.64 -13.32 17.84
C PRO A 343 -19.25 -11.94 17.29
N ARG A 344 -19.48 -11.78 15.98
CA ARG A 344 -19.43 -10.47 15.32
C ARG A 344 -20.71 -9.71 15.68
N VAL A 345 -20.58 -8.42 15.92
CA VAL A 345 -21.71 -7.53 16.23
C VAL A 345 -22.19 -6.93 14.91
N LYS A 346 -23.51 -6.83 14.66
CA LYS A 346 -24.02 -6.07 13.52
C LYS A 346 -24.04 -4.57 13.81
N GLU A 347 -24.19 -3.76 12.78
CA GLU A 347 -24.48 -2.34 12.97
C GLU A 347 -25.80 -2.18 13.74
N HIS A 348 -25.81 -1.29 14.73
CA HIS A 348 -26.94 -1.02 15.65
C HIS A 348 -27.40 -2.16 16.59
N GLU A 349 -26.66 -3.27 16.71
CA GLU A 349 -26.85 -4.19 17.85
C GLU A 349 -26.23 -3.59 19.12
N GLU A 350 -27.02 -3.44 20.19
CA GLU A 350 -26.53 -2.99 21.50
C GLU A 350 -25.53 -4.00 22.08
N SER A 351 -24.50 -3.50 22.78
CA SER A 351 -23.61 -4.40 23.52
C SER A 351 -24.38 -5.00 24.71
N PRO A 352 -24.25 -6.30 25.00
CA PRO A 352 -24.72 -6.83 26.27
C PRO A 352 -23.99 -6.16 27.44
N ASP A 353 -24.68 -5.97 28.56
CA ASP A 353 -24.15 -5.48 29.85
C ASP A 353 -23.23 -6.52 30.52
N GLN A 354 -22.13 -6.86 29.85
CA GLN A 354 -21.11 -7.78 30.36
C GLN A 354 -19.92 -7.00 30.91
N GLU A 355 -19.59 -7.22 32.18
CA GLU A 355 -18.44 -6.59 32.83
C GLU A 355 -17.12 -7.11 32.22
N VAL A 356 -16.52 -6.33 31.33
CA VAL A 356 -15.23 -6.65 30.70
C VAL A 356 -14.08 -6.38 31.68
N LYS A 357 -13.43 -7.45 32.13
CA LYS A 357 -12.31 -7.41 33.06
C LYS A 357 -10.97 -7.45 32.35
N MET A 358 -10.00 -6.73 32.91
CA MET A 358 -8.63 -6.69 32.39
C MET A 358 -7.99 -8.08 32.42
N ASP A 359 -8.13 -8.80 33.52
CA ASP A 359 -7.52 -10.13 33.71
C ASP A 359 -8.15 -11.22 32.83
N ASP A 360 -9.41 -11.04 32.42
CA ASP A 360 -10.13 -11.96 31.52
C ASP A 360 -10.00 -11.59 30.04
N THR A 361 -9.31 -10.48 29.69
CA THR A 361 -9.22 -9.98 28.32
C THR A 361 -7.85 -10.26 27.68
N PHE A 362 -7.87 -10.74 26.44
CA PHE A 362 -6.68 -11.18 25.71
C PHE A 362 -6.60 -10.56 24.32
N LEU A 363 -5.41 -10.07 23.96
CA LEU A 363 -5.03 -9.82 22.58
C LEU A 363 -4.76 -11.18 21.92
N ARG A 364 -5.66 -11.59 21.01
CA ARG A 364 -5.41 -12.71 20.10
C ARG A 364 -4.60 -12.20 18.92
N SER A 365 -3.46 -12.82 18.64
CA SER A 365 -2.66 -12.53 17.45
C SER A 365 -2.28 -13.80 16.72
N GLU A 366 -2.43 -13.79 15.40
CA GLU A 366 -2.12 -14.90 14.53
C GLU A 366 -0.85 -14.55 13.74
N LEU A 367 0.22 -15.33 13.91
CA LEU A 367 1.33 -15.38 12.97
C LEU A 367 0.88 -16.24 11.79
N GLN A 368 0.56 -15.61 10.66
CA GLN A 368 0.04 -16.31 9.50
C GLN A 368 1.11 -16.40 8.40
N THR A 369 1.36 -17.60 7.88
CA THR A 369 2.37 -17.87 6.85
C THR A 369 1.71 -18.45 5.60
N LEU A 370 2.23 -18.07 4.43
CA LEU A 370 1.85 -18.60 3.13
C LEU A 370 3.08 -19.20 2.46
N SER A 371 3.02 -20.47 2.09
CA SER A 371 4.02 -21.16 1.28
C SER A 371 3.35 -21.94 0.14
N ARG A 372 4.15 -22.39 -0.84
CA ARG A 372 3.68 -23.21 -1.96
C ARG A 372 4.39 -24.57 -1.93
N LEU A 373 3.61 -25.65 -1.95
CA LEU A 373 4.11 -27.01 -1.99
C LEU A 373 4.66 -27.37 -3.41
N PRO A 374 5.79 -28.09 -3.52
CA PRO A 374 6.46 -28.36 -4.79
C PRO A 374 5.69 -29.26 -5.78
N GLU A 375 5.14 -30.38 -5.33
CA GLU A 375 4.49 -31.40 -6.18
C GLU A 375 3.08 -30.98 -6.59
N THR A 376 2.19 -30.76 -5.62
CA THR A 376 0.76 -30.49 -5.89
C THR A 376 0.47 -29.04 -6.23
N GLN A 377 1.45 -28.15 -6.09
CA GLN A 377 1.31 -26.71 -6.34
C GLN A 377 0.24 -26.03 -5.46
N ALA A 378 -0.16 -26.69 -4.37
CA ALA A 378 -1.07 -26.15 -3.37
C ALA A 378 -0.42 -25.01 -2.58
N ILE A 379 -1.25 -24.06 -2.16
CA ILE A 379 -0.88 -23.04 -1.18
C ILE A 379 -1.15 -23.61 0.21
N LEU A 380 -0.10 -23.74 1.02
CA LEU A 380 -0.24 -23.90 2.46
C LEU A 380 -0.41 -22.51 3.07
N PHE A 381 -1.59 -22.25 3.61
CA PHE A 381 -1.84 -21.17 4.55
C PHE A 381 -1.80 -21.75 5.95
N SER A 382 -0.75 -21.46 6.73
CA SER A 382 -0.65 -21.86 8.13
C SER A 382 -0.80 -20.67 9.06
N PHE A 383 -1.23 -20.88 10.31
CA PHE A 383 -1.10 -19.84 11.33
C PHE A 383 -0.97 -20.35 12.77
N LYS A 384 -0.06 -19.72 13.55
CA LYS A 384 0.03 -19.92 14.99
C LYS A 384 -0.73 -18.85 15.74
N THR A 385 -1.75 -19.26 16.50
CA THR A 385 -2.51 -18.39 17.40
C THR A 385 -1.78 -18.20 18.73
N TYR A 386 -1.50 -16.94 19.09
CA TYR A 386 -1.06 -16.51 20.41
C TYR A 386 -2.17 -15.75 21.15
N LEU A 387 -2.22 -15.92 22.47
CA LEU A 387 -2.97 -15.07 23.40
C LEU A 387 -1.97 -14.39 24.35
N TYR A 388 -2.15 -13.09 24.54
CA TYR A 388 -1.47 -12.29 25.56
C TYR A 388 -2.53 -11.61 26.40
N ASN A 389 -2.38 -11.61 27.72
CA ASN A 389 -3.26 -10.84 28.58
C ASN A 389 -3.05 -9.34 28.31
N VAL A 390 -4.11 -8.54 28.34
CA VAL A 390 -3.99 -7.09 28.12
C VAL A 390 -3.15 -6.38 29.20
N ALA A 391 -3.03 -6.95 30.40
CA ALA A 391 -2.06 -6.52 31.42
C ALA A 391 -0.62 -6.44 30.88
N GLU A 392 -0.16 -7.44 30.11
CA GLU A 392 1.18 -7.46 29.53
C GLU A 392 1.47 -6.24 28.64
N ILE A 393 0.45 -5.74 27.95
CA ILE A 393 0.56 -4.58 27.04
C ILE A 393 0.59 -3.27 27.84
N LYS A 394 -0.07 -3.23 29.01
CA LYS A 394 -0.01 -2.13 29.97
C LYS A 394 1.38 -2.06 30.62
N ASP A 395 1.90 -3.20 31.07
CA ASP A 395 3.19 -3.34 31.74
C ASP A 395 4.38 -3.12 30.79
N GLU A 396 4.24 -3.49 29.51
CA GLU A 396 5.15 -3.11 28.42
C GLU A 396 5.12 -1.60 28.09
N GLY A 397 4.25 -0.81 28.73
CA GLY A 397 4.09 0.62 28.49
C GLY A 397 3.39 0.98 27.17
N ARG A 398 2.81 0.00 26.47
CA ARG A 398 2.25 0.15 25.11
C ARG A 398 0.73 0.33 25.07
N GLY A 399 0.08 0.44 26.23
CA GLY A 399 -1.37 0.61 26.35
C GLY A 399 -1.95 1.75 25.51
N ALA A 400 -1.28 2.90 25.42
CA ALA A 400 -1.73 4.02 24.60
C ALA A 400 -1.68 3.72 23.09
N GLU A 401 -0.62 3.08 22.60
CA GLU A 401 -0.49 2.67 21.18
C GLU A 401 -1.53 1.60 20.81
N PHE A 402 -1.91 0.75 21.77
CA PHE A 402 -2.97 -0.22 21.59
C PHE A 402 -4.36 0.43 21.61
N ALA A 403 -4.60 1.40 22.50
CA ALA A 403 -5.80 2.23 22.50
C ALA A 403 -5.98 2.99 21.16
N ASP A 404 -4.95 3.70 20.70
CA ASP A 404 -4.94 4.38 19.39
C ASP A 404 -5.34 3.42 18.26
N ALA A 405 -4.88 2.16 18.31
CA ALA A 405 -5.18 1.16 17.31
C ALA A 405 -6.58 0.52 17.41
N ILE A 406 -7.23 0.60 18.57
CA ILE A 406 -8.63 0.20 18.77
C ILE A 406 -9.54 1.25 18.11
N ASP A 407 -9.32 2.54 18.39
CA ASP A 407 -10.04 3.62 17.67
C ASP A 407 -9.70 3.65 16.17
N GLY A 408 -8.45 3.33 15.84
CA GLY A 408 -7.97 3.17 14.47
C GLY A 408 -8.77 2.18 13.61
N LEU A 409 -9.54 1.26 14.20
CA LEU A 409 -10.49 0.41 13.47
C LEU A 409 -11.62 1.22 12.82
N ARG A 410 -12.14 2.25 13.50
CA ARG A 410 -13.20 3.15 12.98
C ARG A 410 -12.66 4.11 11.92
N GLN A 411 -11.43 4.59 12.12
CA GLN A 411 -10.79 5.62 11.29
C GLN A 411 -10.19 5.08 9.98
N GLY A 412 -10.37 3.78 9.71
CA GLY A 412 -9.72 3.07 8.61
C GLY A 412 -10.37 3.22 7.23
N ASN A 413 -9.72 2.63 6.22
CA ASN A 413 -10.30 2.51 4.85
C ASN A 413 -11.47 1.49 4.74
N VAL A 414 -11.82 0.86 5.87
CA VAL A 414 -12.97 -0.03 6.10
C VAL A 414 -13.40 0.14 7.57
N PRO A 415 -14.25 1.13 7.91
CA PRO A 415 -14.72 1.36 9.28
C PRO A 415 -15.43 0.15 9.90
N ASP A 416 -16.16 -0.61 9.08
CA ASP A 416 -16.93 -1.80 9.46
C ASP A 416 -16.08 -2.92 10.09
N MET A 417 -14.74 -2.83 9.95
CA MET A 417 -13.80 -3.69 10.65
C MET A 417 -13.94 -3.60 12.18
N TRP A 418 -14.44 -2.47 12.70
CA TRP A 418 -14.88 -2.29 14.09
C TRP A 418 -15.92 -3.36 14.51
N TYR A 419 -17.03 -3.44 13.77
CA TYR A 419 -18.11 -4.39 14.00
C TYR A 419 -17.66 -5.85 13.73
N TYR A 420 -16.92 -6.07 12.64
CA TYR A 420 -16.36 -7.38 12.28
C TYR A 420 -15.45 -7.97 13.36
N LYS A 421 -14.63 -7.15 14.04
CA LYS A 421 -13.77 -7.57 15.17
C LYS A 421 -14.49 -7.56 16.52
N GLY A 422 -15.81 -7.33 16.54
CA GLY A 422 -16.64 -7.32 17.75
C GLY A 422 -16.32 -6.18 18.72
N ALA A 423 -15.65 -5.11 18.25
CA ALA A 423 -15.16 -4.02 19.10
C ALA A 423 -16.21 -3.34 20.00
N PRO A 424 -17.51 -3.21 19.64
CA PRO A 424 -18.53 -2.72 20.56
C PRO A 424 -18.55 -3.41 21.93
N ARG A 425 -18.21 -4.70 22.00
CA ARG A 425 -18.30 -5.52 23.23
C ARG A 425 -17.18 -5.29 24.23
N TRP A 426 -16.04 -4.73 23.82
CA TRP A 426 -14.83 -4.71 24.65
C TRP A 426 -13.99 -3.43 24.55
N ALA A 427 -14.17 -2.63 23.50
CA ALA A 427 -13.29 -1.49 23.24
C ALA A 427 -13.38 -0.41 24.32
N GLU A 428 -14.58 -0.02 24.76
CA GLU A 428 -14.75 1.05 25.75
C GLU A 428 -14.05 0.74 27.09
N ALA A 429 -14.21 -0.48 27.60
CA ALA A 429 -13.51 -0.95 28.79
C ALA A 429 -11.98 -0.91 28.60
N MET A 430 -11.47 -1.37 27.46
CA MET A 430 -10.03 -1.29 27.14
C MET A 430 -9.54 0.17 27.08
N MET A 431 -10.28 1.07 26.42
CA MET A 431 -9.93 2.49 26.34
C MET A 431 -9.84 3.11 27.73
N CYS A 432 -10.82 2.87 28.61
CA CYS A 432 -10.78 3.31 30.00
C CYS A 432 -9.56 2.74 30.75
N ILE A 433 -9.27 1.44 30.60
CA ILE A 433 -8.14 0.74 31.26
C ILE A 433 -6.77 1.31 30.87
N TYR A 434 -6.62 1.88 29.66
CA TYR A 434 -5.34 2.37 29.14
C TYR A 434 -5.19 3.90 29.12
N VAL A 435 -6.28 4.64 28.88
CA VAL A 435 -6.26 6.11 28.81
C VAL A 435 -6.36 6.73 30.20
N CYS A 436 -7.18 6.18 31.10
CA CYS A 436 -7.26 6.62 32.49
C CYS A 436 -6.06 6.07 33.29
N ARG A 437 -4.94 6.81 33.24
CA ARG A 437 -3.76 6.50 34.06
C ARG A 437 -4.14 6.47 35.56
N SER A 438 -3.97 5.28 36.14
CA SER A 438 -3.95 4.95 37.58
C SER A 438 -5.23 5.04 38.43
N VAL A 439 -6.44 4.73 37.89
CA VAL A 439 -7.64 4.56 38.77
C VAL A 439 -8.52 3.33 38.48
N CYS A 440 -8.86 3.01 37.22
CA CYS A 440 -9.89 2.01 36.93
C CYS A 440 -9.36 0.58 36.71
N ASN A 441 -9.92 -0.39 37.45
CA ASN A 441 -9.75 -1.84 37.21
C ASN A 441 -11.08 -2.53 36.82
N THR A 442 -12.23 -1.90 37.08
CA THR A 442 -13.57 -2.44 36.81
C THR A 442 -14.48 -1.41 36.14
N VAL A 443 -15.61 -1.85 35.57
CA VAL A 443 -16.65 -0.94 35.07
C VAL A 443 -17.25 -0.11 36.21
N ALA A 444 -17.28 -0.63 37.44
CA ALA A 444 -17.72 0.10 38.64
C ALA A 444 -16.80 1.26 39.06
N ASP A 445 -15.58 1.35 38.51
CA ASP A 445 -14.71 2.51 38.68
C ASP A 445 -14.97 3.60 37.62
N VAL A 446 -15.46 3.23 36.43
CA VAL A 446 -15.81 4.18 35.35
C VAL A 446 -16.87 5.17 35.83
N SER A 447 -17.95 4.68 36.43
CA SER A 447 -19.00 5.51 37.03
C SER A 447 -18.49 6.45 38.14
N ARG A 448 -17.33 6.16 38.74
CA ARG A 448 -16.70 7.01 39.76
C ARG A 448 -15.84 8.10 39.11
N CYS A 449 -14.98 7.75 38.16
CA CYS A 449 -14.17 8.73 37.42
C CYS A 449 -14.97 9.68 36.52
N VAL A 450 -16.16 9.28 36.05
CA VAL A 450 -17.06 10.17 35.29
C VAL A 450 -17.83 11.14 36.21
N MET A 451 -18.09 10.75 37.46
CA MET A 451 -18.81 11.58 38.45
C MET A 451 -17.86 12.49 39.24
N GLU A 452 -16.65 12.03 39.57
CA GLU A 452 -15.61 12.79 40.26
C GLU A 452 -14.71 13.52 39.25
N GLY A 453 -15.16 14.67 38.75
CA GLY A 453 -14.51 15.46 37.70
C GLY A 453 -13.14 16.06 38.04
N GLN A 454 -12.12 15.21 38.19
CA GLN A 454 -10.73 15.63 38.36
C GLN A 454 -10.09 15.97 37.00
N SER A 455 -9.54 17.17 36.88
CA SER A 455 -9.02 17.69 35.61
C SER A 455 -7.69 17.06 35.21
N VAL A 456 -7.67 16.31 34.11
CA VAL A 456 -6.44 16.00 33.35
C VAL A 456 -6.27 17.05 32.25
N THR A 457 -5.17 17.79 32.27
CA THR A 457 -4.91 18.90 31.34
C THR A 457 -4.40 18.42 29.98
N THR A 458 -5.06 18.87 28.90
CA THR A 458 -4.64 18.60 27.51
C THR A 458 -4.53 19.89 26.70
N PRO A 459 -3.48 20.06 25.87
CA PRO A 459 -3.46 21.05 24.79
C PRO A 459 -4.27 20.55 23.58
N PRO A 460 -4.72 21.44 22.67
CA PRO A 460 -6.00 21.24 22.00
C PRO A 460 -5.95 20.44 20.69
N PHE A 461 -6.99 19.63 20.48
CA PHE A 461 -7.51 19.32 19.14
C PHE A 461 -8.21 20.56 18.55
N SER A 462 -8.16 20.72 17.23
CA SER A 462 -8.89 21.76 16.53
C SER A 462 -9.54 21.24 15.24
N GLN A 463 -10.86 21.47 15.12
CA GLN A 463 -11.65 21.51 13.88
C GLN A 463 -11.95 20.15 13.19
N TYR A 464 -13.19 19.83 12.81
CA TYR A 464 -14.50 20.50 12.96
C TYR A 464 -15.63 19.45 13.05
N VAL A 465 -16.65 19.72 13.87
CA VAL A 465 -18.07 19.57 13.46
C VAL A 465 -18.82 20.80 14.00
N VAL A 466 -19.64 21.42 13.16
CA VAL A 466 -20.57 22.49 13.57
C VAL A 466 -21.98 21.91 13.54
N ILE A 467 -22.72 22.08 14.65
CA ILE A 467 -24.15 22.43 14.74
C ILE A 467 -24.53 22.31 16.23
N SER A 468 -24.77 23.45 16.91
CA SER A 468 -25.69 23.51 18.04
C SER A 468 -26.02 24.94 18.44
N GLN A 469 -27.17 25.09 19.11
CA GLN A 469 -27.62 26.22 19.94
C GLN A 469 -27.78 27.61 19.28
N THR A 470 -29.03 27.91 18.92
CA THR A 470 -29.68 29.11 19.46
C THR A 470 -30.50 28.68 20.68
N ILE A 471 -30.34 29.33 21.84
CA ILE A 471 -31.22 29.13 23.01
C ILE A 471 -31.70 30.49 23.51
N GLN A 472 -33.00 30.73 23.33
CA GLN A 472 -33.89 31.70 23.98
C GLN A 472 -35.32 31.29 23.55
N THR A 473 -36.37 31.40 24.35
CA THR A 473 -36.58 32.16 25.60
C THR A 473 -37.13 31.29 26.75
N LEU A 474 -37.34 31.91 27.91
CA LEU A 474 -38.08 31.31 29.03
C LEU A 474 -39.58 31.18 28.71
N GLU A 475 -40.26 30.22 29.35
CA GLU A 475 -41.35 30.54 30.28
C GLU A 475 -41.66 29.36 31.25
N LYS A 476 -42.24 29.71 32.40
CA LYS A 476 -42.81 28.85 33.47
C LYS A 476 -44.30 29.30 33.60
N PRO A 477 -45.27 28.58 34.23
CA PRO A 477 -45.07 27.86 35.51
C PRO A 477 -46.10 26.73 35.90
N LEU A 478 -46.03 26.24 37.16
CA LEU A 478 -47.12 25.68 38.03
C LEU A 478 -47.86 24.37 37.58
N GLN A 479 -48.37 23.45 38.44
CA GLN A 479 -48.14 23.09 39.86
C GLN A 479 -48.88 21.77 40.25
N ILE A 480 -48.60 21.20 41.47
CA ILE A 480 -49.47 20.27 42.27
C ILE A 480 -49.64 18.84 41.68
N SER A 481 -49.77 17.71 42.40
CA SER A 481 -50.00 17.35 43.83
C SER A 481 -48.99 16.24 44.23
N MET A 482 -48.33 16.16 45.41
CA MET A 482 -48.83 15.90 46.79
C MET A 482 -49.69 14.61 46.94
N ARG A 483 -49.52 13.74 47.96
CA ARG A 483 -48.47 13.59 49.02
C ARG A 483 -48.64 12.26 49.81
N VAL A 484 -47.53 11.69 50.33
CA VAL A 484 -47.35 11.07 51.68
C VAL A 484 -48.33 9.97 52.17
N LEU A 485 -47.80 8.77 52.49
CA LEU A 485 -47.79 8.20 53.87
C LEU A 485 -46.95 6.91 54.03
N THR A 486 -46.28 6.81 55.18
CA THR A 486 -45.67 5.63 55.83
C THR A 486 -45.97 5.75 57.34
N PRO A 487 -45.72 4.76 58.22
CA PRO A 487 -45.52 3.30 58.07
C PRO A 487 -46.48 2.46 58.97
N TYR A 488 -46.44 1.12 58.92
CA TYR A 488 -46.19 0.24 60.09
C TYR A 488 -46.15 -1.28 59.73
N CYS A 489 -45.65 -2.10 60.67
CA CYS A 489 -45.49 -3.56 60.57
C CYS A 489 -46.69 -4.35 61.16
N ARG A 490 -46.78 -5.68 60.88
CA ARG A 490 -46.80 -6.76 61.91
C ARG A 490 -47.00 -8.20 61.37
N ASP A 491 -46.44 -9.16 62.13
CA ASP A 491 -46.92 -10.50 62.57
C ASP A 491 -47.55 -11.46 61.52
N ALA A 492 -46.97 -12.65 61.19
CA ALA A 492 -46.88 -13.94 61.95
C ALA A 492 -48.11 -14.88 61.70
N SER A 493 -48.07 -16.23 61.72
CA SER A 493 -47.01 -17.28 61.78
C SER A 493 -47.65 -18.69 61.54
N TRP A 494 -46.98 -19.81 61.94
CA TRP A 494 -47.43 -21.25 61.91
C TRP A 494 -47.34 -21.98 60.54
N THR A 495 -46.93 -23.26 60.40
CA THR A 495 -46.49 -24.32 61.36
C THR A 495 -45.47 -25.31 60.74
N HIS A 496 -44.78 -26.14 61.53
CA HIS A 496 -43.84 -27.19 61.08
C HIS A 496 -43.77 -28.39 62.06
N PRO A 497 -43.44 -29.61 61.56
CA PRO A 497 -42.57 -30.59 62.25
C PRO A 497 -41.66 -31.37 61.25
N GLU A 498 -40.71 -32.26 61.61
CA GLU A 498 -39.65 -32.32 62.65
C GLU A 498 -38.68 -33.48 62.22
N CYS A 499 -37.52 -33.64 62.88
CA CYS A 499 -36.61 -34.81 62.88
C CYS A 499 -35.72 -35.03 61.62
N ARG A 500 -34.39 -35.24 61.72
CA ARG A 500 -33.48 -35.43 62.89
C ARG A 500 -32.17 -34.60 62.79
N ARG A 501 -31.50 -34.49 63.96
CA ARG A 501 -30.25 -33.75 64.28
C ARG A 501 -28.97 -34.64 64.08
N PRO A 502 -27.73 -34.26 64.52
CA PRO A 502 -27.21 -33.00 65.10
C PRO A 502 -25.82 -32.51 64.61
N GLY A 503 -25.34 -31.32 65.04
CA GLY A 503 -23.89 -31.07 65.18
C GLY A 503 -23.33 -29.63 65.24
N GLY A 504 -23.31 -28.99 66.43
CA GLY A 504 -22.25 -28.03 66.83
C GLY A 504 -22.39 -26.54 66.45
N CYS A 505 -22.06 -25.63 67.39
CA CYS A 505 -22.01 -24.17 67.20
C CYS A 505 -20.71 -23.55 67.77
N ALA A 506 -20.48 -22.28 67.41
CA ALA A 506 -19.27 -21.47 67.63
C ALA A 506 -18.80 -21.26 69.10
N GLY A 507 -17.52 -20.85 69.27
CA GLY A 507 -16.93 -20.46 70.56
C GLY A 507 -15.66 -19.59 70.44
N VAL A 508 -15.77 -18.33 70.86
CA VAL A 508 -14.78 -17.23 70.94
C VAL A 508 -13.49 -17.56 71.73
N VAL A 509 -12.32 -16.95 71.38
CA VAL A 509 -11.30 -16.36 72.31
C VAL A 509 -10.10 -15.74 71.54
N SER A 510 -9.38 -14.79 72.17
CA SER A 510 -8.16 -14.12 71.68
C SER A 510 -6.92 -14.37 72.60
N CYS A 511 -5.68 -14.36 72.06
CA CYS A 511 -4.41 -13.93 72.71
C CYS A 511 -3.11 -14.38 71.97
N GLY A 512 -1.97 -13.70 72.20
CA GLY A 512 -0.57 -14.15 71.89
C GLY A 512 -0.02 -13.77 70.49
N VAL A 513 1.04 -12.97 70.22
CA VAL A 513 2.21 -12.41 70.97
C VAL A 513 3.30 -13.48 71.24
N PRO A 514 4.63 -13.28 70.99
CA PRO A 514 5.45 -12.05 71.20
C PRO A 514 6.56 -11.61 70.19
N VAL A 515 6.85 -10.28 70.20
CA VAL A 515 8.19 -9.59 70.31
C VAL A 515 9.31 -9.94 69.30
N SER A 516 9.85 -8.98 68.52
CA SER A 516 10.90 -8.06 69.05
C SER A 516 11.09 -6.71 68.32
N LEU A 517 11.50 -5.73 69.12
CA LEU A 517 11.95 -4.35 68.82
C LEU A 517 13.36 -4.20 69.47
N PRO A 518 14.26 -3.28 69.06
CA PRO A 518 14.03 -1.84 69.26
C PRO A 518 14.60 -0.84 68.22
N THR A 519 13.77 0.19 67.99
CA THR A 519 14.05 1.64 68.11
C THR A 519 15.35 2.27 67.57
N ALA A 520 15.14 3.37 66.83
CA ALA A 520 16.12 4.35 66.34
C ALA A 520 17.07 4.98 67.38
N TRP A 521 18.03 5.78 66.90
CA TRP A 521 18.16 7.22 67.20
C TRP A 521 19.15 7.91 66.22
N THR A 522 19.03 9.22 66.05
CA THR A 522 20.01 10.12 65.38
C THR A 522 20.63 11.06 66.44
N PRO A 523 21.57 11.99 66.19
CA PRO A 523 22.26 12.38 64.94
C PRO A 523 23.80 12.60 65.10
N SER A 524 24.39 13.36 64.16
CA SER A 524 25.55 14.27 64.33
C SER A 524 26.99 13.83 63.94
N LEU A 525 27.68 14.84 63.37
CA LEU A 525 29.08 14.95 62.93
C LEU A 525 30.01 15.25 64.14
N PRO A 526 31.37 15.02 64.11
CA PRO A 526 32.26 15.88 63.29
C PRO A 526 33.70 15.42 62.88
N LEU A 527 34.22 16.11 61.86
CA LEU A 527 35.61 16.61 61.66
C LEU A 527 36.90 15.72 61.71
N ARG A 528 37.53 15.60 60.52
CA ARG A 528 38.96 15.92 60.17
C ARG A 528 40.16 14.98 60.47
N TRP A 529 40.99 14.86 59.41
CA TRP A 529 42.47 14.64 59.36
C TRP A 529 42.94 13.18 59.65
N LEU A 530 44.07 12.64 59.15
CA LEU A 530 45.26 13.18 58.43
C LEU A 530 45.99 12.05 57.62
N SER A 531 46.90 12.40 56.67
CA SER A 531 48.08 11.62 56.16
C SER A 531 47.89 10.29 55.38
N ALA A 532 48.81 9.81 54.52
CA ALA A 532 49.94 10.41 53.76
C ALA A 532 50.52 9.43 52.68
N PHE A 533 51.56 9.87 51.96
CA PHE A 533 52.38 9.20 50.90
C PHE A 533 51.73 9.08 49.50
N GLY A 534 52.41 9.29 48.36
CA GLY A 534 53.79 9.76 48.07
C GLY A 534 54.45 8.93 46.95
N GLY A 535 55.13 9.46 45.92
CA GLY A 535 55.35 10.85 45.48
C GLY A 535 56.38 10.90 44.31
N CYS A 536 56.70 12.11 43.80
CA CYS A 536 57.84 12.43 42.89
C CYS A 536 57.83 11.83 41.45
N ARG A 537 58.42 12.45 40.41
CA ARG A 537 59.31 13.63 40.34
C ARG A 537 59.20 14.37 38.98
N GLU A 538 59.30 15.71 39.01
CA GLU A 538 60.14 16.65 38.20
C GLU A 538 60.26 16.50 36.64
N ASN A 539 60.47 17.54 35.81
CA ASN A 539 60.84 18.99 35.91
C ASN A 539 60.50 19.68 34.53
N ASN A 540 60.44 21.00 34.29
CA ASN A 540 60.22 22.26 35.04
C ASN A 540 60.07 23.45 34.05
N VAL A 541 59.79 24.69 34.52
CA VAL A 541 60.14 26.02 33.92
C VAL A 541 59.51 26.42 32.54
N ALA A 542 58.95 27.63 32.32
CA ALA A 542 58.58 28.74 33.20
C ALA A 542 57.61 29.77 32.54
N SER A 543 56.93 30.58 33.40
CA SER A 543 56.50 32.01 33.22
C SER A 543 55.62 32.44 32.02
N THR A 544 54.68 33.41 32.05
CA THR A 544 53.94 34.30 33.01
C THR A 544 52.92 35.09 32.13
N ARG A 545 51.88 35.88 32.49
CA ARG A 545 51.01 36.41 33.59
C ARG A 545 49.84 37.12 32.81
N ARG A 546 48.64 37.53 33.24
CA ARG A 546 47.67 37.53 34.38
C ARG A 546 46.33 38.01 33.73
N GLY A 547 45.11 37.93 34.27
CA GLY A 547 44.52 37.44 35.52
C GLY A 547 43.01 37.14 35.28
N HIS A 548 42.27 36.40 36.11
CA HIS A 548 41.67 36.81 37.41
C HIS A 548 40.57 37.90 37.31
N ALA A 549 39.40 37.78 37.97
CA ALA A 549 38.83 36.67 38.78
C ALA A 549 37.31 36.85 39.07
N GLY A 550 36.66 35.79 39.58
CA GLY A 550 35.40 35.83 40.37
C GLY A 550 34.06 35.72 39.60
N GLY A 551 32.96 35.26 40.21
CA GLY A 551 32.83 34.59 41.52
C GLY A 551 31.44 34.60 42.20
N LEU A 552 30.75 33.44 42.20
CA LEU A 552 29.70 32.97 43.14
C LEU A 552 28.31 33.67 43.34
N LYS A 553 27.27 32.83 43.10
CA LYS A 553 26.08 32.48 43.93
C LYS A 553 24.99 33.49 44.40
N VAL A 554 23.76 33.22 43.91
CA VAL A 554 22.48 32.84 44.61
C VAL A 554 22.04 33.60 45.90
N VAL A 555 20.80 34.16 45.89
CA VAL A 555 19.65 33.85 46.82
C VAL A 555 18.38 34.68 46.45
N GLN A 556 17.22 34.18 46.92
CA GLN A 556 15.81 34.68 46.91
C GLN A 556 15.59 36.06 47.61
N PRO A 557 14.37 36.70 47.66
CA PRO A 557 13.01 36.10 47.72
C PRO A 557 11.85 36.79 46.94
N ALA A 558 10.62 36.34 47.24
CA ALA A 558 9.35 36.57 46.51
C ALA A 558 8.39 37.61 47.17
N ILE A 559 7.11 37.59 46.75
CA ILE A 559 5.85 38.03 47.43
C ILE A 559 5.06 39.18 46.75
N LYS A 560 3.81 38.87 46.35
CA LYS A 560 2.63 39.73 46.00
C LYS A 560 2.80 40.77 44.85
N GLY A 561 1.76 41.18 44.12
CA GLY A 561 0.35 40.74 44.09
C GLY A 561 -0.63 41.93 43.99
N PHE A 562 -1.79 41.74 43.34
CA PHE A 562 -2.93 42.70 43.23
C PHE A 562 -2.64 43.96 42.35
N GLN A 563 -3.60 44.62 41.67
CA GLN A 563 -5.01 44.32 41.35
C GLN A 563 -5.45 45.12 40.09
N GLU A 564 -6.52 44.66 39.43
CA GLU A 564 -7.51 45.44 38.63
C GLU A 564 -7.13 46.20 37.33
N ALA A 565 -8.20 46.51 36.59
CA ALA A 565 -8.25 47.24 35.31
C ALA A 565 -9.21 48.47 35.49
N PRO A 566 -9.59 49.27 34.46
CA PRO A 566 -10.42 48.79 33.33
C PRO A 566 -10.24 49.55 31.97
N THR A 567 -10.88 48.99 30.92
CA THR A 567 -11.61 49.62 29.76
C THR A 567 -11.25 51.04 29.25
N TRP A 568 -11.39 51.38 27.96
CA TRP A 568 -12.61 51.19 27.13
C TRP A 568 -12.35 51.03 25.60
N ARG A 569 -13.41 51.03 24.80
CA ARG A 569 -13.48 50.61 23.38
C ARG A 569 -13.34 51.76 22.35
N ALA A 570 -13.32 51.33 21.08
CA ALA A 570 -13.89 52.03 19.90
C ALA A 570 -13.00 53.09 19.21
N GLU A 571 -13.01 53.26 17.87
CA GLU A 571 -13.67 52.49 16.81
C GLU A 571 -13.02 52.66 15.41
N HIS A 572 -13.68 52.13 14.37
CA HIS A 572 -13.36 52.07 12.94
C HIS A 572 -12.68 53.28 12.25
N GLY A 573 -12.00 53.01 11.11
CA GLY A 573 -12.32 53.78 9.89
C GLY A 573 -11.22 54.12 8.87
N ALA A 574 -11.11 53.30 7.81
CA ALA A 574 -10.89 53.67 6.40
C ALA A 574 -9.71 54.56 5.89
N PHE A 575 -9.02 54.01 4.87
CA PHE A 575 -8.55 54.65 3.62
C PHE A 575 -7.57 55.86 3.61
N SER A 576 -6.31 55.51 3.28
CA SER A 576 -5.42 56.14 2.26
C SER A 576 -5.72 57.53 1.66
N GLN A 577 -4.67 58.36 1.50
CA GLN A 577 -3.99 58.51 0.20
C GLN A 577 -2.68 59.36 0.24
N SER A 578 -1.80 59.06 -0.73
CA SER A 578 -0.83 59.96 -1.40
C SER A 578 0.36 60.58 -0.64
N LEU A 579 1.39 60.93 -1.42
CA LEU A 579 2.74 61.31 -0.98
C LEU A 579 3.17 62.69 -1.50
N ALA A 580 4.25 63.20 -0.89
CA ALA A 580 5.27 64.13 -1.42
C ALA A 580 5.03 65.66 -1.42
N ALA A 581 5.76 66.36 -0.53
CA ALA A 581 6.47 67.63 -0.82
C ALA A 581 7.51 68.01 0.28
N LEU A 582 8.81 67.82 -0.02
CA LEU A 582 9.99 68.58 0.50
C LEU A 582 10.14 68.79 2.04
N PRO A 583 11.02 69.69 2.53
CA PRO A 583 12.47 69.45 2.68
C PRO A 583 12.93 69.38 4.16
N SER A 584 13.51 68.26 4.64
CA SER A 584 14.93 67.87 4.53
C SER A 584 15.95 68.46 5.54
N ALA A 585 15.53 69.32 6.48
CA ALA A 585 16.39 69.73 7.61
C ALA A 585 15.93 69.12 8.96
N LEU A 586 14.75 69.51 9.44
CA LEU A 586 14.21 69.09 10.75
C LEU A 586 13.76 67.62 10.85
N ARG A 587 13.93 66.82 9.80
CA ARG A 587 13.63 65.37 9.84
C ARG A 587 14.81 64.51 10.32
N PHE A 588 16.05 65.02 10.28
CA PHE A 588 17.25 64.21 10.57
C PHE A 588 17.36 63.76 12.04
N GLY A 589 17.03 64.62 13.02
CA GLY A 589 17.06 64.24 14.44
C GLY A 589 16.05 63.13 14.75
N SER A 590 14.80 63.29 14.30
CA SER A 590 13.75 62.29 14.46
C SER A 590 14.05 61.00 13.70
N PHE A 591 14.63 61.06 12.50
CA PHE A 591 15.05 59.86 11.77
C PHE A 591 16.23 59.15 12.44
N LEU A 592 17.18 59.84 13.07
CA LEU A 592 18.29 59.20 13.80
C LEU A 592 17.81 58.53 15.10
N LEU A 593 16.86 59.14 15.82
CA LEU A 593 16.20 58.48 16.96
C LEU A 593 15.36 57.28 16.50
N LEU A 594 14.61 57.42 15.41
CA LEU A 594 13.81 56.34 14.84
C LEU A 594 14.70 55.21 14.28
N PHE A 595 15.83 55.51 13.64
CA PHE A 595 16.82 54.49 13.25
C PHE A 595 17.57 53.92 14.46
N GLY A 596 17.77 54.69 15.54
CA GLY A 596 18.32 54.18 16.79
C GLY A 596 17.40 53.14 17.43
N VAL A 597 16.10 53.46 17.55
CA VAL A 597 15.06 52.55 18.04
C VAL A 597 14.83 51.40 17.07
N ILE A 598 14.75 51.62 15.76
CA ILE A 598 14.63 50.54 14.76
C ILE A 598 15.89 49.67 14.74
N ALA A 599 17.09 50.20 14.92
CA ALA A 599 18.32 49.40 15.01
C ALA A 599 18.45 48.68 16.37
N GLN A 600 17.89 49.21 17.47
CA GLN A 600 17.79 48.49 18.74
C GLN A 600 16.71 47.41 18.70
N CYS A 601 15.54 47.68 18.11
CA CYS A 601 14.51 46.68 17.84
C CYS A 601 15.02 45.63 16.85
N LEU A 602 15.71 45.99 15.77
CA LEU A 602 16.35 45.05 14.85
C LEU A 602 17.53 44.33 15.49
N ARG A 603 18.28 44.90 16.44
CA ARG A 603 19.29 44.15 17.23
C ARG A 603 18.65 43.25 18.28
N ALA A 604 17.50 43.60 18.86
CA ALA A 604 16.75 42.77 19.79
C ALA A 604 16.07 41.61 19.05
N VAL A 605 15.46 41.89 17.90
CA VAL A 605 14.96 40.91 16.92
C VAL A 605 16.12 40.05 16.43
N TYR A 606 17.23 40.59 15.96
CA TYR A 606 18.38 39.80 15.49
C TYR A 606 19.13 39.07 16.61
N LYS A 607 19.02 39.48 17.89
CA LYS A 607 19.42 38.66 19.04
C LYS A 607 18.39 37.58 19.39
N ARG A 608 17.08 37.83 19.22
CA ARG A 608 16.01 36.85 19.51
C ARG A 608 15.96 35.78 18.40
N PHE A 609 15.98 36.19 17.14
CA PHE A 609 16.15 35.33 15.96
C PHE A 609 17.58 34.79 15.81
N GLY A 610 18.61 35.49 16.33
CA GLY A 610 19.99 34.98 16.37
C GLY A 610 20.18 33.91 17.46
N SER A 611 19.58 34.08 18.63
CA SER A 611 19.48 33.04 19.65
C SER A 611 18.64 31.88 19.14
N HIS A 612 17.49 32.15 18.49
CA HIS A 612 16.73 31.12 17.79
C HIS A 612 17.51 30.45 16.65
N ARG A 613 18.52 31.08 16.02
CA ARG A 613 19.40 30.41 15.03
C ARG A 613 20.41 29.43 15.66
N ASN A 614 20.78 29.62 16.92
CA ASN A 614 21.58 28.65 17.67
C ASN A 614 20.70 27.58 18.31
N ALA A 615 19.58 27.96 18.94
CA ALA A 615 18.60 27.00 19.46
C ALA A 615 17.98 26.15 18.34
N SER A 616 17.71 26.70 17.15
CA SER A 616 17.27 25.90 15.99
C SER A 616 18.38 24.99 15.47
N ARG A 617 19.66 25.35 15.64
CA ARG A 617 20.77 24.43 15.32
C ARG A 617 20.74 23.19 16.21
N GLU A 618 20.40 23.35 17.48
CA GLU A 618 20.18 22.22 18.40
C GLU A 618 18.83 21.52 18.16
N THR A 619 17.77 22.23 17.76
CA THR A 619 16.46 21.59 17.47
C THR A 619 16.45 20.83 16.14
N THR A 620 17.23 21.29 15.13
CA THR A 620 17.45 20.55 13.88
C THR A 620 18.23 19.25 14.12
N SER A 621 19.00 19.15 15.21
CA SER A 621 19.66 17.91 15.65
C SER A 621 18.68 16.78 16.05
N GLN A 622 17.36 17.04 16.11
CA GLN A 622 16.34 16.02 16.34
C GLN A 622 15.37 15.79 15.17
N ILE A 623 15.72 16.25 13.96
CA ILE A 623 15.21 15.57 12.76
C ILE A 623 15.86 14.18 12.74
N LYS A 624 15.16 13.18 13.26
CA LYS A 624 15.64 11.79 13.35
C LYS A 624 16.23 11.37 12.01
N HIS A 625 17.41 10.74 12.03
CA HIS A 625 18.07 10.19 10.84
C HIS A 625 17.33 8.93 10.32
N VAL A 626 16.08 9.08 9.84
CA VAL A 626 15.19 7.95 9.52
C VAL A 626 15.78 7.04 8.45
N HIS A 627 16.64 7.57 7.56
CA HIS A 627 17.14 6.87 6.38
C HIS A 627 18.67 6.93 6.16
N SER A 628 19.46 7.63 7.00
CA SER A 628 20.92 7.77 6.75
C SER A 628 21.70 6.46 6.83
N GLN A 629 21.22 5.49 7.61
CA GLN A 629 21.75 4.12 7.73
C GLN A 629 21.07 3.13 6.75
N THR A 630 20.16 3.59 5.89
CA THR A 630 19.50 2.73 4.88
C THR A 630 20.12 2.94 3.50
N PHE A 631 20.53 1.83 2.89
CA PHE A 631 21.12 1.74 1.56
C PHE A 631 20.28 0.79 0.68
N PRO A 632 20.28 0.93 -0.66
CA PRO A 632 19.72 -0.06 -1.57
C PRO A 632 20.58 -1.33 -1.59
N PRO A 633 20.07 -2.46 -2.11
CA PRO A 633 20.89 -3.65 -2.37
C PRO A 633 22.07 -3.30 -3.29
N SER A 634 23.28 -3.64 -2.86
CA SER A 634 24.49 -3.30 -3.62
C SER A 634 24.61 -4.13 -4.90
N GLN A 635 25.16 -3.51 -5.94
CA GLN A 635 25.53 -4.19 -7.18
C GLN A 635 27.02 -4.52 -7.25
N ARG A 636 27.79 -4.27 -6.18
CA ARG A 636 29.24 -4.55 -6.11
C ARG A 636 29.57 -6.03 -6.36
N ARG A 637 28.70 -6.95 -5.93
CA ARG A 637 28.77 -8.40 -6.24
C ARG A 637 28.81 -8.73 -7.74
N LEU A 638 28.33 -7.83 -8.61
CA LEU A 638 28.25 -8.03 -10.05
C LEU A 638 29.54 -7.59 -10.78
N LEU A 639 30.44 -6.86 -10.12
CA LEU A 639 31.71 -6.39 -10.73
C LEU A 639 32.51 -7.56 -11.32
N ALA A 640 32.68 -8.64 -10.56
CA ALA A 640 33.39 -9.84 -11.00
C ALA A 640 32.70 -10.61 -12.14
N SER A 641 31.41 -10.35 -12.40
CA SER A 641 30.68 -10.93 -13.54
C SER A 641 30.75 -10.10 -14.82
N ILE A 642 31.18 -8.84 -14.75
CA ILE A 642 31.39 -7.98 -15.92
C ILE A 642 32.88 -7.79 -16.27
N ASP A 643 33.77 -7.94 -15.30
CA ASP A 643 35.20 -7.73 -15.47
C ASP A 643 36.01 -8.58 -14.47
N ALA A 644 36.84 -9.48 -15.00
CA ALA A 644 37.63 -10.44 -14.23
C ALA A 644 38.76 -9.79 -13.39
N ARG A 645 39.01 -8.48 -13.51
CA ARG A 645 39.92 -7.73 -12.64
C ARG A 645 39.39 -7.58 -11.21
N PHE A 646 38.07 -7.73 -11.00
CA PHE A 646 37.46 -7.69 -9.68
C PHE A 646 37.30 -9.10 -9.11
N THR A 647 37.73 -9.30 -7.87
CA THR A 647 37.49 -10.54 -7.13
C THR A 647 36.00 -10.66 -6.78
N PRO A 648 35.38 -11.86 -6.88
CA PRO A 648 34.05 -12.10 -6.34
C PRO A 648 34.05 -11.89 -4.83
N ASP A 649 33.49 -10.76 -4.37
CA ASP A 649 33.33 -10.48 -2.95
C ASP A 649 32.23 -11.38 -2.38
N LYS A 650 32.49 -12.02 -1.23
CA LYS A 650 31.60 -13.06 -0.68
C LYS A 650 30.54 -12.51 0.27
N ASP A 651 30.78 -11.33 0.83
CA ASP A 651 30.00 -10.76 1.92
C ASP A 651 29.33 -9.44 1.49
N ASP A 652 28.09 -9.22 1.95
CA ASP A 652 27.45 -7.90 1.88
C ASP A 652 28.17 -6.94 2.84
N ILE A 653 28.58 -5.76 2.35
CA ILE A 653 29.24 -4.74 3.17
C ILE A 653 28.30 -4.29 4.29
N ASP A 654 28.78 -4.30 5.54
CA ASP A 654 28.05 -3.75 6.69
C ASP A 654 27.61 -2.30 6.40
N PRO A 655 26.29 -2.01 6.44
CA PRO A 655 25.77 -0.64 6.31
C PRO A 655 26.41 0.36 7.28
N SER A 656 26.88 -0.10 8.46
CA SER A 656 27.59 0.75 9.41
C SER A 656 29.01 1.11 8.96
N GLU A 657 29.73 0.26 8.23
CA GLU A 657 31.00 0.63 7.59
C GLU A 657 30.78 1.53 6.38
N LEU A 658 29.81 1.16 5.54
CA LEU A 658 29.41 1.93 4.36
C LEU A 658 29.06 3.37 4.75
N ALA A 659 28.27 3.57 5.81
CA ALA A 659 27.89 4.89 6.33
C ALA A 659 29.04 5.75 6.87
N LYS A 660 30.19 5.17 7.26
CA LYS A 660 31.37 5.91 7.75
C LYS A 660 32.25 6.45 6.62
N SER A 661 32.06 5.99 5.38
CA SER A 661 32.97 6.19 4.25
C SER A 661 32.24 6.54 2.95
N VAL A 662 30.96 6.95 3.01
CA VAL A 662 30.23 7.45 1.84
C VAL A 662 30.88 8.73 1.32
N LEU A 663 31.03 8.84 0.00
CA LEU A 663 31.48 10.06 -0.67
C LEU A 663 30.55 11.24 -0.36
N GLU A 664 31.13 12.39 -0.02
CA GLU A 664 30.39 13.62 0.25
C GLU A 664 29.64 14.13 -0.98
N MET A 665 28.43 14.68 -0.78
CA MET A 665 27.49 15.00 -1.87
C MET A 665 28.01 16.05 -2.88
N ASP A 666 28.94 16.90 -2.46
CA ASP A 666 29.54 17.96 -3.30
C ASP A 666 30.91 17.55 -3.88
N ALA A 667 31.39 16.32 -3.65
CA ALA A 667 32.74 15.87 -3.98
C ALA A 667 32.83 15.16 -5.34
N ASP A 668 33.75 15.63 -6.20
CA ASP A 668 34.07 15.03 -7.50
C ASP A 668 34.74 13.67 -7.33
N TYR A 669 34.07 12.61 -7.78
CA TYR A 669 34.56 11.22 -7.68
C TYR A 669 35.94 11.01 -8.32
N ARG A 670 36.32 11.82 -9.34
CA ARG A 670 37.61 11.73 -10.04
C ARG A 670 38.79 12.20 -9.17
N ARG A 671 38.51 12.81 -8.02
CA ARG A 671 39.49 13.42 -7.10
C ARG A 671 39.34 12.94 -5.65
N ALA A 672 38.38 12.05 -5.38
CA ALA A 672 38.11 11.49 -4.06
C ALA A 672 39.08 10.36 -3.69
N ASP A 673 39.11 9.94 -2.42
CA ASP A 673 39.85 8.75 -2.00
C ASP A 673 39.26 7.51 -2.70
N PRO A 674 40.05 6.72 -3.45
CA PRO A 674 39.61 5.47 -4.06
C PRO A 674 38.95 4.47 -3.09
N LYS A 675 39.20 4.59 -1.78
CA LYS A 675 38.59 3.76 -0.72
C LYS A 675 37.18 4.19 -0.35
N SER A 676 36.78 5.44 -0.60
CA SER A 676 35.43 5.92 -0.32
C SER A 676 34.39 5.14 -1.10
N PHE A 677 33.23 4.93 -0.51
CA PHE A 677 32.09 4.26 -1.13
C PHE A 677 31.13 5.25 -1.78
N LEU A 678 30.52 4.83 -2.88
CA LEU A 678 29.34 5.47 -3.46
C LEU A 678 28.08 4.89 -2.82
N PHE A 679 26.94 5.54 -3.02
CA PHE A 679 25.68 5.09 -2.39
C PHE A 679 25.14 3.76 -2.95
N SER A 680 25.71 3.26 -4.04
CA SER A 680 25.55 1.89 -4.57
C SER A 680 26.25 0.80 -3.74
N GLY A 681 27.12 1.18 -2.80
CA GLY A 681 28.06 0.28 -2.13
C GLY A 681 29.35 0.00 -2.91
N ILE A 682 29.48 0.46 -4.15
CA ILE A 682 30.70 0.33 -4.98
C ILE A 682 31.71 1.41 -4.57
N ARG A 683 33.02 1.09 -4.53
CA ARG A 683 34.08 2.05 -4.19
C ARG A 683 34.39 2.99 -5.36
N VAL A 684 34.85 4.20 -5.05
CA VAL A 684 35.35 5.17 -6.04
C VAL A 684 36.46 4.55 -6.90
N GLY A 685 37.41 3.82 -6.30
CA GLY A 685 38.48 3.14 -7.03
C GLY A 685 38.00 2.02 -7.97
N GLU A 686 36.87 1.37 -7.65
CA GLU A 686 36.27 0.34 -8.49
C GLU A 686 35.60 0.97 -9.73
N VAL A 687 34.91 2.10 -9.56
CA VAL A 687 34.38 2.89 -10.69
C VAL A 687 35.49 3.45 -11.58
N LEU A 688 36.58 3.96 -10.99
CA LEU A 688 37.74 4.44 -11.76
C LEU A 688 38.46 3.30 -12.50
N ALA A 689 38.45 2.07 -11.97
CA ALA A 689 39.00 0.90 -12.64
C ALA A 689 38.11 0.37 -13.78
N LEU A 690 36.78 0.45 -13.64
CA LEU A 690 35.82 0.16 -14.73
C LEU A 690 35.98 1.13 -15.91
N GLY A 691 36.17 2.42 -15.64
CA GLY A 691 36.31 3.46 -16.66
C GLY A 691 34.97 3.85 -17.29
N ASP A 692 34.88 3.73 -18.61
CA ASP A 692 33.81 4.27 -19.44
C ASP A 692 33.11 3.15 -20.22
N PHE A 693 31.79 3.28 -20.38
CA PHE A 693 30.93 2.27 -20.99
C PHE A 693 31.04 0.84 -20.41
N PRO A 694 31.08 0.64 -19.08
CA PRO A 694 30.92 -0.70 -18.51
C PRO A 694 29.56 -1.30 -18.89
N ASN A 695 29.39 -2.61 -18.69
CA ASN A 695 28.14 -3.31 -19.01
C ASN A 695 27.03 -2.93 -18.01
N TYR A 696 26.36 -1.80 -18.26
CA TYR A 696 25.32 -1.24 -17.41
C TYR A 696 24.06 -2.12 -17.34
N ALA A 697 23.78 -2.91 -18.38
CA ALA A 697 22.67 -3.86 -18.37
C ALA A 697 22.90 -4.98 -17.34
N ALA A 698 24.11 -5.56 -17.33
CA ALA A 698 24.51 -6.52 -16.30
C ALA A 698 24.54 -5.87 -14.91
N LEU A 699 25.20 -4.71 -14.75
CA LEU A 699 25.30 -4.00 -13.45
C LEU A 699 23.95 -3.57 -12.85
N SER A 700 22.95 -3.32 -13.67
CA SER A 700 21.60 -2.96 -13.21
C SER A 700 20.64 -4.15 -13.11
N GLU A 701 21.01 -5.32 -13.65
CA GLU A 701 20.12 -6.46 -13.92
C GLU A 701 18.86 -6.07 -14.73
N VAL A 702 18.96 -5.00 -15.53
CA VAL A 702 17.93 -4.58 -16.51
C VAL A 702 18.51 -4.85 -17.90
N PRO A 703 17.87 -5.68 -18.74
CA PRO A 703 18.42 -6.02 -20.05
C PRO A 703 18.54 -4.79 -20.96
N LEU A 704 19.46 -4.85 -21.92
CA LEU A 704 19.39 -3.98 -23.10
C LEU A 704 18.07 -4.24 -23.85
N PRO A 705 17.54 -3.22 -24.54
CA PRO A 705 16.32 -3.35 -25.31
C PRO A 705 16.52 -4.27 -26.54
N GLU A 706 15.44 -4.87 -27.03
CA GLU A 706 15.46 -5.57 -28.31
C GLU A 706 15.66 -4.57 -29.47
N PRO A 707 16.53 -4.86 -30.46
CA PRO A 707 16.73 -3.98 -31.62
C PRO A 707 15.43 -3.78 -32.43
N LEU A 708 15.14 -2.52 -32.78
CA LEU A 708 14.06 -2.14 -33.69
C LEU A 708 14.66 -1.87 -35.07
N GLU A 709 14.89 -2.94 -35.83
CA GLU A 709 15.56 -2.87 -37.12
C GLU A 709 14.81 -2.00 -38.14
N ASP A 710 13.51 -2.22 -38.31
CA ASP A 710 12.69 -1.52 -39.31
C ASP A 710 12.12 -0.18 -38.79
N PHE A 711 12.91 0.52 -37.98
CA PHE A 711 12.58 1.84 -37.46
C PHE A 711 12.84 2.94 -38.50
N ASP A 712 11.77 3.41 -39.13
CA ASP A 712 11.72 4.74 -39.76
C ASP A 712 11.30 5.78 -38.73
N ILE A 713 12.16 6.79 -38.53
CA ILE A 713 11.87 7.94 -37.68
C ILE A 713 10.66 8.73 -38.21
N ASN A 714 10.48 8.84 -39.52
CA ASN A 714 9.48 9.73 -40.13
C ASN A 714 8.05 9.18 -40.03
N ALA A 715 7.87 7.85 -40.13
CA ALA A 715 6.57 7.19 -40.01
C ALA A 715 6.20 6.74 -38.58
N THR A 716 7.13 6.76 -37.61
CA THR A 716 6.83 6.31 -36.23
C THR A 716 6.01 7.36 -35.46
N LEU A 717 4.93 6.91 -34.81
CA LEU A 717 4.07 7.72 -33.94
C LEU A 717 4.27 7.35 -32.46
N PRO A 718 4.06 8.29 -31.51
CA PRO A 718 4.10 7.97 -30.09
C PRO A 718 2.99 6.97 -29.71
N ARG A 719 3.26 6.06 -28.77
CA ARG A 719 2.22 5.14 -28.26
C ARG A 719 1.08 5.96 -27.63
N PRO A 720 -0.21 5.63 -27.84
CA PRO A 720 -1.33 6.50 -27.46
C PRO A 720 -1.67 6.34 -25.97
N TYR A 721 -0.84 6.90 -25.09
CA TYR A 721 -1.04 6.82 -23.64
C TYR A 721 -2.32 7.54 -23.20
N ARG A 722 -3.17 6.83 -22.45
CA ARG A 722 -4.41 7.31 -21.78
C ARG A 722 -4.42 6.88 -20.30
N PRO A 723 -3.52 7.41 -19.44
CA PRO A 723 -3.32 7.00 -18.04
C PRO A 723 -4.43 7.48 -17.06
N PHE A 724 -5.70 7.35 -17.46
CA PHE A 724 -6.86 7.59 -16.62
C PHE A 724 -7.10 6.39 -15.70
N ARG A 725 -7.45 6.66 -14.44
CA ARG A 725 -7.71 5.63 -13.43
C ARG A 725 -8.92 6.01 -12.59
N TRP A 726 -9.82 5.06 -12.41
CA TRP A 726 -10.99 5.17 -11.56
C TRP A 726 -11.08 3.97 -10.58
N PRO A 727 -11.40 4.18 -9.29
CA PRO A 727 -11.60 5.47 -8.61
C PRO A 727 -10.31 6.30 -8.56
N TYR A 728 -10.42 7.61 -8.80
CA TYR A 728 -9.22 8.46 -8.90
C TYR A 728 -8.63 8.74 -7.50
N HIS A 729 -7.53 8.07 -7.19
CA HIS A 729 -6.79 8.27 -5.94
C HIS A 729 -5.38 8.79 -6.20
N GLN A 730 -5.05 9.91 -5.57
CA GLN A 730 -3.72 10.52 -5.65
C GLN A 730 -2.70 9.60 -4.97
N THR A 731 -1.88 8.98 -5.81
CA THR A 731 -0.96 7.87 -5.51
C THR A 731 0.19 7.96 -6.51
N MET A 732 1.31 7.28 -6.27
CA MET A 732 2.46 7.31 -7.19
C MET A 732 2.15 6.75 -8.61
N ALA A 733 1.06 5.98 -8.76
CA ALA A 733 0.59 5.44 -10.06
C ALA A 733 1.65 4.64 -10.85
N ILE A 734 2.61 4.04 -10.14
CA ILE A 734 3.75 3.32 -10.73
C ILE A 734 3.38 1.90 -11.20
N GLN A 735 3.93 1.52 -12.33
CA GLN A 735 3.98 0.17 -12.89
C GLN A 735 5.43 -0.20 -13.25
N ARG A 736 5.72 -1.47 -13.56
CA ARG A 736 7.07 -1.88 -14.00
C ARG A 736 7.43 -1.16 -15.31
N MET A 737 8.66 -0.68 -15.45
CA MET A 737 9.15 -0.13 -16.72
C MET A 737 9.29 -1.23 -17.77
N GLU A 738 8.87 -0.96 -19.00
CA GLU A 738 9.18 -1.77 -20.18
C GLU A 738 10.58 -1.40 -20.69
N PRO A 739 11.57 -2.32 -20.76
CA PRO A 739 12.93 -1.97 -21.18
C PRO A 739 12.98 -1.33 -22.58
N ASP A 740 12.26 -1.89 -23.56
CA ASP A 740 12.30 -1.49 -24.98
C ASP A 740 11.71 -0.10 -25.28
N TYR A 741 11.08 0.51 -24.27
CA TYR A 741 10.41 1.81 -24.32
C TYR A 741 10.91 2.74 -23.18
N TRP A 742 12.16 2.56 -22.71
CA TRP A 742 12.76 3.50 -21.75
C TRP A 742 12.98 4.90 -22.35
N ILE A 743 13.35 4.96 -23.63
CA ILE A 743 13.46 6.18 -24.42
C ILE A 743 12.76 5.91 -25.75
N GLU A 744 11.67 6.62 -26.01
CA GLU A 744 10.89 6.47 -27.23
C GLU A 744 11.27 7.57 -28.23
N LEU A 745 11.42 7.22 -29.51
CA LEU A 745 11.67 8.15 -30.62
C LEU A 745 10.55 8.05 -31.67
N GLU A 746 10.14 9.20 -32.21
CA GLU A 746 9.02 9.36 -33.13
C GLU A 746 9.29 10.48 -34.16
N SER A 747 8.37 10.66 -35.12
CA SER A 747 8.44 11.63 -36.22
C SER A 747 8.63 13.09 -35.83
N THR A 748 8.31 13.48 -34.59
CA THR A 748 8.54 14.83 -34.07
C THR A 748 9.99 15.07 -33.57
N TYR A 749 10.84 14.04 -33.49
CA TYR A 749 12.16 14.07 -32.85
C TYR A 749 13.03 15.27 -33.23
N LEU A 750 13.19 15.55 -34.54
CA LEU A 750 14.03 16.66 -35.00
C LEU A 750 13.51 18.02 -34.50
N ASN A 751 12.20 18.23 -34.60
CA ASN A 751 11.53 19.45 -34.13
C ASN A 751 11.59 19.55 -32.60
N MET A 752 11.41 18.44 -31.89
CA MET A 752 11.46 18.37 -30.43
C MET A 752 12.87 18.69 -29.90
N VAL A 753 13.92 18.09 -30.48
CA VAL A 753 15.32 18.38 -30.11
C VAL A 753 15.69 19.83 -30.43
N GLN A 754 15.24 20.39 -31.56
CA GLN A 754 15.49 21.80 -31.87
C GLN A 754 14.77 22.73 -30.89
N HIS A 755 13.48 22.51 -30.63
CA HIS A 755 12.70 23.31 -29.67
C HIS A 755 13.32 23.27 -28.25
N ARG A 756 13.84 22.11 -27.81
CA ARG A 756 14.59 21.97 -26.56
C ARG A 756 15.88 22.80 -26.56
N LEU A 757 16.61 22.84 -27.69
CA LEU A 757 17.79 23.70 -27.84
C LEU A 757 17.46 25.19 -27.84
N ASP A 758 16.34 25.60 -28.45
CA ASP A 758 15.88 26.99 -28.45
C ASP A 758 15.46 27.42 -27.02
N ILE A 759 14.79 26.54 -26.28
CA ILE A 759 14.49 26.71 -24.84
C ILE A 759 15.78 26.84 -24.01
N PHE A 760 16.80 26.02 -24.27
CA PHE A 760 18.10 26.17 -23.60
C PHE A 760 18.81 27.47 -23.97
N ALA A 761 18.77 27.90 -25.24
CA ALA A 761 19.33 29.19 -25.65
C ALA A 761 18.64 30.38 -24.97
N GLN A 762 17.33 30.29 -24.69
CA GLN A 762 16.56 31.33 -24.02
C GLN A 762 16.72 31.33 -22.49
N TYR A 763 16.76 30.15 -21.83
CA TYR A 763 16.68 30.03 -20.36
C TYR A 763 17.93 29.44 -19.68
N GLY A 764 18.83 28.81 -20.44
CA GLY A 764 20.14 28.31 -19.98
C GLY A 764 20.09 27.52 -18.68
N LYS A 765 20.73 28.06 -17.63
CA LYS A 765 20.87 27.45 -16.30
C LYS A 765 19.56 27.13 -15.58
N ASP A 766 18.44 27.72 -16.01
CA ASP A 766 17.12 27.50 -15.40
C ASP A 766 16.38 26.30 -16.03
N VAL A 767 16.93 25.73 -17.12
CA VAL A 767 16.48 24.46 -17.74
C VAL A 767 17.56 23.37 -17.75
N LEU A 768 18.85 23.68 -17.89
CA LEU A 768 19.95 22.70 -17.83
C LEU A 768 21.02 23.13 -16.82
N ARG A 769 21.30 22.27 -15.82
CA ARG A 769 22.26 22.57 -14.76
C ARG A 769 22.72 21.33 -14.00
N ALA A 770 24.01 21.28 -13.69
CA ALA A 770 24.61 20.40 -12.68
C ALA A 770 25.06 21.21 -11.44
N LEU A 771 25.11 20.53 -10.28
CA LEU A 771 25.81 20.97 -9.07
C LEU A 771 27.01 20.02 -8.82
N PRO A 772 28.07 20.45 -8.08
CA PRO A 772 29.25 19.62 -7.81
C PRO A 772 28.92 18.23 -7.24
N GLY A 773 29.77 17.23 -7.47
CA GLY A 773 29.56 15.85 -6.99
C GLY A 773 28.49 15.06 -7.76
N SER A 774 27.87 15.65 -8.78
CA SER A 774 26.92 14.95 -9.66
C SER A 774 27.56 14.41 -10.95
N GLU A 775 28.86 14.60 -11.15
CA GLU A 775 29.56 14.33 -12.41
C GLU A 775 29.49 12.86 -12.80
N LEU A 776 29.65 11.94 -11.83
CA LEU A 776 29.49 10.51 -12.08
C LEU A 776 28.07 10.15 -12.53
N ALA A 777 27.05 10.71 -11.88
CA ALA A 777 25.65 10.40 -12.19
C ALA A 777 25.22 10.98 -13.56
N CYS A 778 25.79 12.12 -13.96
CA CYS A 778 25.59 12.69 -15.29
C CYS A 778 26.26 11.83 -16.38
N LYS A 779 27.53 11.44 -16.17
CA LYS A 779 28.28 10.54 -17.07
C LYS A 779 27.59 9.18 -17.21
N GLU A 780 27.27 8.56 -16.08
CA GLU A 780 26.60 7.25 -16.04
C GLU A 780 25.27 7.27 -16.78
N LEU A 781 24.44 8.31 -16.57
CA LEU A 781 23.19 8.45 -17.32
C LEU A 781 23.45 8.58 -18.83
N MET A 782 24.38 9.44 -19.26
CA MET A 782 24.73 9.61 -20.68
C MET A 782 25.20 8.30 -21.32
N GLU A 783 26.10 7.56 -20.66
CA GLU A 783 26.63 6.30 -21.19
C GLU A 783 25.55 5.21 -21.28
N MET A 784 24.64 5.14 -20.30
CA MET A 784 23.47 4.27 -20.34
C MET A 784 22.49 4.64 -21.44
N VAL A 785 22.28 5.94 -21.71
CA VAL A 785 21.46 6.43 -22.82
C VAL A 785 22.08 6.07 -24.17
N ILE A 786 23.39 6.25 -24.34
CA ILE A 786 24.11 5.90 -25.57
C ILE A 786 24.02 4.39 -25.84
N GLN A 787 24.26 3.55 -24.83
CA GLN A 787 24.10 2.09 -24.95
C GLN A 787 22.67 1.72 -25.31
N PHE A 788 21.65 2.39 -24.76
CA PHE A 788 20.25 2.18 -25.13
C PHE A 788 19.97 2.56 -26.59
N LEU A 789 20.40 3.76 -27.04
CA LEU A 789 20.12 4.24 -28.39
C LEU A 789 20.78 3.37 -29.46
N CYS A 790 22.04 2.95 -29.26
CA CYS A 790 22.74 2.06 -30.18
C CYS A 790 22.15 0.64 -30.19
N ALA A 791 21.62 0.15 -29.06
CA ALA A 791 20.99 -1.16 -28.99
C ALA A 791 19.57 -1.18 -29.61
N ARG A 792 18.74 -0.17 -29.30
CA ARG A 792 17.35 -0.09 -29.76
C ARG A 792 17.23 0.35 -31.21
N TYR A 793 18.08 1.27 -31.66
CA TYR A 793 17.97 1.90 -32.98
C TYR A 793 19.31 1.81 -33.76
N PRO A 794 19.86 0.59 -33.99
CA PRO A 794 21.23 0.39 -34.49
C PRO A 794 21.46 0.90 -35.92
N ARG A 795 20.40 1.08 -36.72
CA ARG A 795 20.48 1.71 -38.05
C ARG A 795 20.57 3.26 -37.98
N GLN A 796 20.33 3.86 -36.82
CA GLN A 796 20.22 5.31 -36.61
C GLN A 796 21.32 5.90 -35.70
N PHE A 797 21.86 5.11 -34.76
CA PHE A 797 22.94 5.54 -33.87
C PHE A 797 24.02 4.48 -33.75
N SER A 798 25.27 4.94 -33.67
CA SER A 798 26.44 4.10 -33.38
C SER A 798 27.41 4.81 -32.45
N LEU A 799 28.32 4.03 -31.87
CA LEU A 799 29.44 4.50 -31.06
C LEU A 799 30.71 3.85 -31.60
N ASP A 800 31.60 4.65 -32.18
CA ASP A 800 32.91 4.20 -32.63
C ASP A 800 33.98 4.77 -31.69
N GLY A 801 34.54 3.92 -30.83
CA GLY A 801 35.47 4.31 -29.76
C GLY A 801 34.88 5.34 -28.78
N ARG A 802 35.08 6.62 -29.08
CA ARG A 802 34.63 7.78 -28.27
C ARG A 802 33.80 8.78 -29.07
N THR A 803 33.52 8.50 -30.34
CA THR A 803 32.65 9.28 -31.23
C THR A 803 31.26 8.65 -31.28
N PHE A 804 30.25 9.32 -30.74
CA PHE A 804 28.84 8.94 -30.92
C PHE A 804 28.30 9.55 -32.21
N VAL A 805 27.68 8.73 -33.06
CA VAL A 805 27.08 9.16 -34.33
C VAL A 805 25.56 9.15 -34.21
N ASN A 806 24.93 10.27 -34.54
CA ASN A 806 23.50 10.46 -34.65
C ASN A 806 23.13 10.62 -36.13
N GLY A 807 22.74 9.52 -36.78
CA GLY A 807 22.37 9.48 -38.19
C GLY A 807 21.14 10.35 -38.49
N ILE A 808 20.15 10.38 -37.59
CA ILE A 808 18.92 11.17 -37.74
C ILE A 808 19.23 12.68 -37.82
N ARG A 809 20.19 13.18 -37.02
CA ARG A 809 20.63 14.58 -37.07
C ARG A 809 21.79 14.84 -38.05
N GLY A 810 22.36 13.80 -38.67
CA GLY A 810 23.57 13.91 -39.49
C GLY A 810 24.78 14.47 -38.72
N LYS A 811 24.90 14.17 -37.41
CA LYS A 811 25.93 14.72 -36.52
C LYS A 811 26.76 13.62 -35.84
N SER A 812 28.03 13.93 -35.58
CA SER A 812 28.90 13.15 -34.68
C SER A 812 29.28 13.99 -33.46
N PHE A 813 29.50 13.33 -32.32
CA PHE A 813 29.78 13.93 -31.02
C PHE A 813 30.97 13.24 -30.36
N GLU A 814 32.05 13.98 -30.14
CA GLU A 814 33.17 13.53 -29.30
C GLU A 814 32.76 13.56 -27.83
N LEU A 815 32.88 12.42 -27.14
CA LEU A 815 32.44 12.29 -25.75
C LEU A 815 33.51 12.73 -24.74
N ASP A 816 34.78 12.76 -25.13
CA ASP A 816 35.89 13.09 -24.25
C ASP A 816 35.93 14.59 -23.90
N GLY A 817 35.61 14.90 -22.64
CA GLY A 817 35.54 16.28 -22.13
C GLY A 817 34.21 17.00 -22.42
N GLY A 818 33.25 16.35 -23.09
CA GLY A 818 31.90 16.89 -23.29
C GLY A 818 31.09 16.99 -21.99
N ASP A 819 30.09 17.88 -21.96
CA ASP A 819 29.11 17.95 -20.87
C ASP A 819 28.01 16.87 -21.10
N PRO A 820 27.84 15.89 -20.20
CA PRO A 820 26.86 14.83 -20.38
C PRO A 820 25.40 15.31 -20.45
N LEU A 821 25.06 16.44 -19.81
CA LEU A 821 23.71 17.01 -19.89
C LEU A 821 23.47 17.71 -21.23
N MET A 822 24.50 18.35 -21.80
CA MET A 822 24.42 18.92 -23.15
C MET A 822 24.29 17.82 -24.21
N PHE A 823 24.96 16.68 -24.05
CA PHE A 823 24.76 15.52 -24.91
C PHE A 823 23.30 15.05 -24.89
N LEU A 824 22.70 14.92 -23.70
CA LEU A 824 21.30 14.51 -23.54
C LEU A 824 20.32 15.52 -24.15
N LEU A 825 20.59 16.82 -24.01
CA LEU A 825 19.82 17.89 -24.65
C LEU A 825 19.86 17.78 -26.19
N GLU A 826 21.03 17.53 -26.77
CA GLU A 826 21.21 17.47 -28.24
C GLU A 826 20.79 16.14 -28.89
N ASN A 827 20.60 15.06 -28.13
CA ASN A 827 20.37 13.74 -28.72
C ASN A 827 19.06 13.06 -28.28
N VAL A 828 18.39 13.54 -27.23
CA VAL A 828 17.21 12.89 -26.64
C VAL A 828 16.05 13.89 -26.51
N PRO A 829 14.80 13.52 -26.87
CA PRO A 829 13.64 14.39 -26.67
C PRO A 829 13.17 14.47 -25.20
N GLU A 830 13.74 13.64 -24.31
CA GLU A 830 13.30 13.50 -22.91
C GLU A 830 14.03 14.42 -21.93
N ASP A 831 13.28 14.86 -20.93
CA ASP A 831 13.82 15.53 -19.75
C ASP A 831 14.41 14.52 -18.76
N PHE A 832 15.46 14.93 -18.05
CA PHE A 832 16.15 14.11 -17.06
C PHE A 832 16.39 14.91 -15.78
N ALA A 833 15.83 14.45 -14.65
CA ALA A 833 16.12 14.94 -13.32
C ALA A 833 16.95 13.92 -12.54
N ILE A 834 18.16 14.31 -12.10
CA ILE A 834 19.09 13.48 -11.36
C ILE A 834 19.06 13.87 -9.88
N MET A 835 18.72 12.92 -9.02
CA MET A 835 18.70 13.08 -7.58
C MET A 835 19.79 12.25 -6.90
N LEU A 836 20.68 12.92 -6.17
CA LEU A 836 21.64 12.27 -5.28
C LEU A 836 21.06 12.18 -3.87
N ARG A 837 21.58 11.27 -3.06
CA ARG A 837 21.26 11.17 -1.64
C ARG A 837 22.24 11.99 -0.81
N ASP A 838 21.70 12.80 0.09
CA ASP A 838 22.42 13.48 1.16
C ASP A 838 22.98 12.41 2.15
N PRO A 839 24.32 12.33 2.36
CA PRO A 839 24.89 11.28 3.21
C PRO A 839 24.47 11.44 4.68
N GLY A 840 24.33 12.68 5.17
CA GLY A 840 24.00 12.97 6.57
C GLY A 840 22.52 12.74 6.91
N THR A 841 21.58 13.17 6.07
CA THR A 841 20.14 12.98 6.33
C THR A 841 19.59 11.67 5.78
N GLY A 842 20.17 11.16 4.69
CA GLY A 842 19.63 10.06 3.89
C GLY A 842 18.49 10.46 2.94
N SER A 843 18.17 11.75 2.82
CA SER A 843 17.15 12.29 1.91
C SER A 843 17.70 12.47 0.49
N TYR A 844 16.84 12.41 -0.53
CA TYR A 844 17.23 12.71 -1.90
C TYR A 844 17.07 14.19 -2.21
N ARG A 845 18.05 14.77 -2.91
CA ARG A 845 18.08 16.15 -3.40
C ARG A 845 18.25 16.18 -4.91
N PHE A 846 17.59 17.12 -5.58
CA PHE A 846 17.79 17.40 -7.01
C PHE A 846 19.17 18.03 -7.21
N ARG A 847 20.07 17.39 -7.96
CA ARG A 847 21.48 17.82 -8.07
C ARG A 847 21.96 18.08 -9.49
N ALA A 848 21.34 17.47 -10.49
CA ALA A 848 21.63 17.77 -11.90
C ALA A 848 20.41 17.48 -12.77
N GLY A 849 20.34 18.07 -13.96
CA GLY A 849 19.32 17.71 -14.95
C GLY A 849 19.24 18.62 -16.16
N VAL A 850 18.41 18.19 -17.12
CA VAL A 850 17.93 18.94 -18.28
C VAL A 850 16.41 18.84 -18.30
N ILE A 851 15.73 19.98 -18.19
CA ILE A 851 14.29 20.10 -17.97
C ILE A 851 13.72 21.17 -18.92
N CYS A 852 13.32 20.76 -20.12
CA CYS A 852 12.74 21.62 -21.15
C CYS A 852 11.20 21.47 -21.27
N ALA A 853 10.57 20.54 -20.55
CA ALA A 853 9.16 20.17 -20.68
C ALA A 853 8.34 20.44 -19.38
N SER A 854 8.61 21.54 -18.66
CA SER A 854 7.96 21.85 -17.38
C SER A 854 6.96 23.01 -17.42
N THR A 855 5.78 22.80 -16.81
CA THR A 855 4.70 23.80 -16.73
C THR A 855 4.51 24.28 -15.29
N GLY A 856 4.62 25.59 -15.06
CA GLY A 856 4.46 26.22 -13.74
C GLY A 856 5.68 26.14 -12.81
N TRP A 857 6.79 25.56 -13.26
CA TRP A 857 8.06 25.44 -12.53
C TRP A 857 9.24 25.37 -13.52
N SER A 858 10.47 25.35 -13.00
CA SER A 858 11.71 25.24 -13.79
C SER A 858 12.81 24.50 -13.01
N LEU A 859 13.85 24.01 -13.68
CA LEU A 859 15.00 23.42 -12.98
C LEU A 859 15.62 24.44 -12.01
N GLY A 860 15.77 25.70 -12.44
CA GLY A 860 16.31 26.78 -11.62
C GLY A 860 15.57 27.02 -10.30
N THR A 861 14.26 26.76 -10.26
CA THR A 861 13.44 26.89 -9.04
C THR A 861 13.37 25.63 -8.17
N LYS A 862 13.93 24.49 -8.64
CA LYS A 862 13.83 23.18 -7.96
C LYS A 862 15.19 22.54 -7.61
N ILE A 863 16.28 22.96 -8.26
CA ILE A 863 17.64 22.47 -8.00
C ILE A 863 18.05 22.68 -6.52
N GLY A 864 18.73 21.69 -5.94
CA GLY A 864 19.16 21.65 -4.54
C GLY A 864 18.08 21.27 -3.51
N LEU A 865 16.79 21.32 -3.88
CA LEU A 865 15.68 20.93 -2.99
C LEU A 865 15.58 19.41 -2.85
N GLY A 866 15.06 18.96 -1.70
CA GLY A 866 14.63 17.57 -1.51
C GLY A 866 13.19 17.34 -1.95
N LEU A 867 12.76 16.07 -2.01
CA LEU A 867 11.42 15.67 -2.48
C LEU A 867 10.25 16.51 -1.91
N PRO A 868 10.18 16.82 -0.59
CA PRO A 868 9.12 17.68 -0.05
C PRO A 868 9.16 19.13 -0.55
N GLY A 869 10.35 19.69 -0.77
CA GLY A 869 10.53 21.04 -1.32
C GLY A 869 10.19 21.13 -2.80
N ILE A 870 10.43 20.05 -3.55
CA ILE A 870 10.07 19.96 -4.97
C ILE A 870 8.54 19.94 -5.12
N HIS A 871 7.87 19.08 -4.34
CA HIS A 871 6.43 18.83 -4.43
C HIS A 871 5.55 19.72 -3.54
N SER A 872 6.12 20.72 -2.85
CA SER A 872 5.36 21.60 -1.94
C SER A 872 4.11 22.29 -2.52
N PRO A 873 3.97 22.56 -3.85
CA PRO A 873 2.73 23.10 -4.41
C PRO A 873 1.66 22.03 -4.71
N VAL A 874 1.98 20.73 -4.59
CA VAL A 874 1.09 19.62 -4.96
C VAL A 874 0.08 19.37 -3.82
N PRO A 875 -1.24 19.45 -4.07
CA PRO A 875 -2.27 19.17 -3.07
C PRO A 875 -2.11 17.77 -2.45
N ASP A 876 -2.48 17.59 -1.19
CA ASP A 876 -2.39 16.34 -0.43
C ASP A 876 -0.98 15.67 -0.36
N TYR A 877 0.10 16.26 -0.91
CA TYR A 877 1.42 15.60 -0.99
C TYR A 877 2.00 15.27 0.37
N LYS A 878 2.05 16.26 1.27
CA LYS A 878 2.67 16.12 2.60
C LYS A 878 1.90 15.11 3.46
N GLU A 879 0.58 15.15 3.36
CA GLU A 879 -0.35 14.34 4.16
C GLU A 879 -0.45 12.89 3.67
N LYS A 880 -0.25 12.63 2.37
CA LYS A 880 -0.50 11.29 1.77
C LYS A 880 0.68 10.67 1.02
N MET A 881 1.62 11.46 0.51
CA MET A 881 2.66 11.00 -0.41
C MET A 881 4.07 11.01 0.18
N GLU A 882 4.44 12.04 0.94
CA GLU A 882 5.81 12.32 1.41
C GLU A 882 6.53 11.09 1.98
N MET A 883 6.06 10.54 3.10
CA MET A 883 6.63 9.35 3.75
C MET A 883 6.58 8.08 2.87
N SER A 884 5.74 8.04 1.85
CA SER A 884 5.71 6.95 0.87
C SER A 884 6.79 7.11 -0.20
N MET A 885 7.02 8.34 -0.70
CA MET A 885 8.04 8.65 -1.69
C MET A 885 9.45 8.56 -1.09
N ASP A 886 9.72 9.18 0.05
CA ASP A 886 11.05 9.15 0.68
C ASP A 886 11.49 7.70 0.96
N ARG A 887 10.58 6.88 1.48
CA ARG A 887 10.81 5.44 1.70
C ARG A 887 11.02 4.68 0.39
N PHE A 888 10.30 5.03 -0.67
CA PHE A 888 10.46 4.41 -1.99
C PHE A 888 11.84 4.75 -2.59
N PHE A 889 12.19 6.04 -2.68
CA PHE A 889 13.49 6.49 -3.19
C PHE A 889 14.65 5.91 -2.37
N THR A 890 14.49 5.80 -1.03
CA THR A 890 15.49 5.16 -0.17
C THR A 890 15.71 3.68 -0.49
N LYS A 891 14.64 2.91 -0.80
CA LYS A 891 14.69 1.43 -0.90
C LYS A 891 14.58 0.86 -2.31
N MET A 892 14.35 1.68 -3.33
CA MET A 892 14.24 1.24 -4.73
C MET A 892 15.53 0.51 -5.16
N PRO A 893 15.46 -0.73 -5.68
CA PRO A 893 16.64 -1.43 -6.21
C PRO A 893 16.87 -1.06 -7.69
N THR A 894 18.11 -1.23 -8.16
CA THR A 894 18.52 -0.95 -9.55
C THR A 894 17.74 -1.79 -10.57
N ASN A 895 17.44 -3.04 -10.22
CA ASN A 895 16.80 -4.04 -11.09
C ASN A 895 15.28 -3.91 -11.26
N LYS A 896 14.64 -2.90 -10.66
CA LYS A 896 13.19 -2.64 -10.78
C LYS A 896 12.90 -1.17 -11.06
N PRO A 897 13.32 -0.65 -12.24
CA PRO A 897 12.83 0.62 -12.75
C PRO A 897 11.30 0.59 -12.91
N VAL A 898 10.67 1.74 -12.75
CA VAL A 898 9.20 1.90 -12.79
C VAL A 898 8.82 3.03 -13.74
N GLN A 899 7.68 2.90 -14.40
CA GLN A 899 7.10 3.91 -15.29
C GLN A 899 5.70 4.32 -14.82
N ARG A 900 5.23 5.51 -15.25
CA ARG A 900 3.91 6.05 -14.95
C ARG A 900 3.52 7.16 -15.93
N GLY A 901 2.23 7.46 -16.01
CA GLY A 901 1.76 8.73 -16.57
C GLY A 901 1.53 9.80 -15.49
N ALA A 902 1.91 11.03 -15.79
CA ALA A 902 1.18 12.22 -15.33
C ALA A 902 0.47 12.83 -16.54
N TRP A 903 -0.67 13.52 -16.33
CA TRP A 903 -1.47 14.04 -17.44
C TRP A 903 -2.23 15.32 -17.07
N GLY A 904 -2.65 16.06 -18.08
CA GLY A 904 -3.50 17.24 -17.98
C GLY A 904 -4.30 17.45 -19.28
N PHE A 905 -5.20 18.41 -19.25
CA PHE A 905 -5.77 19.01 -20.47
C PHE A 905 -5.30 20.46 -20.51
N GLU A 906 -4.84 20.91 -21.66
CA GLU A 906 -4.35 22.28 -21.89
C GLU A 906 -4.71 22.77 -23.31
N VAL A 907 -4.51 24.07 -23.56
CA VAL A 907 -4.65 24.68 -24.89
C VAL A 907 -3.29 24.66 -25.56
N GLY A 908 -3.23 24.25 -26.83
CA GLY A 908 -1.98 24.15 -27.58
C GLY A 908 -1.02 23.08 -27.04
N GLN A 909 0.25 23.16 -27.46
CA GLN A 909 1.30 22.17 -27.17
C GLN A 909 2.50 22.83 -26.47
N HIS A 910 2.27 23.39 -25.28
CA HIS A 910 3.28 24.20 -24.59
C HIS A 910 4.30 23.33 -23.84
N LEU A 911 5.47 23.11 -24.45
CA LEU A 911 6.54 22.30 -23.85
C LEU A 911 7.06 22.91 -22.54
N TYR A 912 7.57 24.16 -22.59
CA TYR A 912 8.10 24.89 -21.42
C TYR A 912 7.22 26.10 -21.06
N VAL A 913 6.77 26.18 -19.82
CA VAL A 913 5.97 27.31 -19.30
C VAL A 913 6.49 27.70 -17.90
N PRO A 914 7.54 28.53 -17.80
CA PRO A 914 8.19 28.84 -16.53
C PRO A 914 7.32 29.71 -15.61
N PRO A 915 7.63 29.79 -14.30
CA PRO A 915 6.95 30.69 -13.37
C PRO A 915 6.93 32.13 -13.87
N GLY A 916 5.73 32.74 -13.89
CA GLY A 916 5.53 34.10 -14.40
C GLY A 916 5.34 34.21 -15.93
N HIS A 917 5.40 33.12 -16.70
CA HIS A 917 5.07 33.13 -18.12
C HIS A 917 3.60 33.55 -18.36
N PRO A 918 3.26 34.40 -19.35
CA PRO A 918 1.90 34.93 -19.54
C PRO A 918 0.80 33.87 -19.64
N GLU A 919 1.10 32.73 -20.28
CA GLU A 919 0.16 31.60 -20.41
C GLU A 919 -0.25 31.02 -19.04
N LEU A 920 0.54 31.21 -17.98
CA LEU A 920 0.13 30.79 -16.64
C LEU A 920 -1.02 31.64 -16.06
N SER A 921 -1.23 32.84 -16.60
CA SER A 921 -2.22 33.83 -16.18
C SER A 921 -3.29 34.13 -17.23
N ARG A 922 -3.28 33.44 -18.38
CA ARG A 922 -4.31 33.58 -19.42
C ARG A 922 -5.65 33.07 -18.90
N ASP A 923 -6.68 33.90 -18.98
CA ASP A 923 -8.04 33.48 -18.64
C ASP A 923 -8.71 32.77 -19.81
N VAL A 924 -8.34 31.50 -20.00
CA VAL A 924 -8.91 30.61 -21.02
C VAL A 924 -10.44 30.40 -20.84
N ALA A 925 -11.01 30.73 -19.68
CA ALA A 925 -12.46 30.63 -19.45
C ALA A 925 -13.26 31.80 -20.06
N SER A 926 -12.61 32.90 -20.44
CA SER A 926 -13.26 34.06 -21.07
C SER A 926 -12.71 34.42 -22.46
N ASP A 927 -11.65 33.73 -22.93
CA ASP A 927 -11.00 33.95 -24.22
C ASP A 927 -11.86 33.42 -25.40
N PRO A 928 -12.50 34.28 -26.21
CA PRO A 928 -13.39 33.86 -27.30
C PRO A 928 -12.63 33.41 -28.54
N SER A 929 -11.28 33.38 -28.54
CA SER A 929 -10.48 32.84 -29.64
C SER A 929 -10.35 31.33 -29.59
N VAL A 930 -10.35 30.72 -28.40
CA VAL A 930 -10.08 29.29 -28.19
C VAL A 930 -11.24 28.42 -28.70
N ARG A 931 -10.92 27.29 -29.32
CA ARG A 931 -11.84 26.33 -29.93
C ARG A 931 -11.65 24.91 -29.35
N PRO A 932 -12.63 24.01 -29.50
CA PRO A 932 -12.47 22.60 -29.14
C PRO A 932 -11.25 21.93 -29.80
N GLU A 933 -10.89 22.36 -31.00
CA GLU A 933 -9.75 21.85 -31.78
C GLU A 933 -8.39 22.30 -31.22
N ASP A 934 -8.34 23.37 -30.44
CA ASP A 934 -7.12 23.85 -29.76
C ASP A 934 -6.81 23.06 -28.47
N LEU A 935 -7.69 22.15 -28.04
CA LEU A 935 -7.54 21.39 -26.82
C LEU A 935 -6.67 20.15 -27.02
N PHE A 936 -5.62 20.03 -26.19
CA PHE A 936 -4.74 18.86 -26.15
C PHE A 936 -4.83 18.15 -24.80
N PHE A 937 -4.90 16.82 -24.87
CA PHE A 937 -4.62 15.94 -23.75
C PHE A 937 -3.10 15.75 -23.68
N ARG A 938 -2.49 16.32 -22.64
CA ARG A 938 -1.06 16.20 -22.39
C ARG A 938 -0.79 15.01 -21.48
N VAL A 939 0.20 14.19 -21.84
CA VAL A 939 0.76 13.14 -20.98
C VAL A 939 2.24 13.36 -20.83
N ASP A 940 2.70 13.70 -19.62
CA ASP A 940 4.10 13.51 -19.25
C ASP A 940 4.26 12.01 -18.95
N TRP A 941 4.81 11.24 -19.90
CA TRP A 941 5.19 9.85 -19.65
C TRP A 941 6.50 9.83 -18.88
N GLN A 942 6.55 9.14 -17.74
CA GLN A 942 7.63 9.28 -16.76
C GLN A 942 8.20 7.93 -16.37
N THR A 943 9.53 7.87 -16.30
CA THR A 943 10.32 6.74 -15.84
C THR A 943 11.14 7.14 -14.62
N LEU A 944 11.34 6.19 -13.71
CA LEU A 944 12.15 6.35 -12.51
C LEU A 944 13.06 5.13 -12.41
N ARG A 945 14.37 5.35 -12.30
CA ARG A 945 15.38 4.29 -12.16
C ARG A 945 16.48 4.69 -11.18
N ARG A 946 17.08 3.70 -10.52
CA ARG A 946 18.38 3.88 -9.84
C ARG A 946 19.51 3.61 -10.84
N LEU A 947 20.59 4.38 -10.73
CA LEU A 947 21.84 4.18 -11.44
C LEU A 947 22.77 3.24 -10.65
N ALA A 948 23.52 2.38 -11.33
CA ALA A 948 24.19 1.22 -10.71
C ALA A 948 25.48 1.58 -9.96
N LEU A 949 26.27 2.52 -10.48
CA LEU A 949 27.58 2.92 -9.95
C LEU A 949 27.45 4.07 -8.95
N SER A 950 26.81 5.18 -9.33
CA SER A 950 26.58 6.33 -8.45
C SER A 950 25.56 6.04 -7.33
N GLY A 951 24.62 5.12 -7.56
CA GLY A 951 23.47 4.90 -6.70
C GLY A 951 22.41 6.02 -6.78
N ALA A 952 22.60 7.01 -7.66
CA ALA A 952 21.66 8.11 -7.88
C ALA A 952 20.29 7.62 -8.38
N ILE A 953 19.26 8.45 -8.25
CA ILE A 953 17.96 8.19 -8.89
C ILE A 953 17.76 9.17 -10.03
N VAL A 954 17.45 8.64 -11.21
CA VAL A 954 17.04 9.41 -12.39
C VAL A 954 15.54 9.28 -12.55
N PHE A 955 14.89 10.43 -12.61
CA PHE A 955 13.51 10.60 -13.05
C PHE A 955 13.56 11.21 -14.45
N ASN A 956 13.28 10.42 -15.49
CA ASN A 956 13.17 10.90 -16.86
C ASN A 956 11.72 11.00 -17.30
N PHE A 957 11.39 11.96 -18.17
CA PHE A 957 10.03 12.08 -18.70
C PHE A 957 9.97 12.78 -20.05
N LYS A 958 8.89 12.49 -20.78
CA LYS A 958 8.61 13.04 -22.10
C LYS A 958 7.18 13.56 -22.15
N ALA A 959 6.99 14.79 -22.63
CA ALA A 959 5.67 15.38 -22.80
C ALA A 959 5.11 15.01 -24.18
N TYR A 960 4.05 14.20 -24.18
CA TYR A 960 3.23 13.89 -25.34
C TYR A 960 1.97 14.74 -25.36
N PHE A 961 1.53 15.16 -26.55
CA PHE A 961 0.34 15.98 -26.75
C PHE A 961 -0.56 15.29 -27.78
N TYR A 962 -1.78 14.92 -27.38
CA TYR A 962 -2.78 14.31 -28.26
C TYR A 962 -3.96 15.27 -28.43
N PRO A 963 -4.43 15.58 -29.65
CA PRO A 963 -5.66 16.36 -29.83
C PRO A 963 -6.82 15.71 -29.08
N VAL A 964 -7.61 16.48 -28.32
CA VAL A 964 -8.74 15.90 -27.56
C VAL A 964 -9.78 15.26 -28.49
N ALA A 965 -9.87 15.72 -29.74
CA ALA A 965 -10.68 15.10 -30.78
C ALA A 965 -10.34 13.62 -31.05
N GLU A 966 -9.09 13.17 -30.83
CA GLU A 966 -8.71 11.76 -30.99
C GLU A 966 -9.40 10.83 -29.99
N LEU A 967 -9.87 11.34 -28.85
CA LEU A 967 -10.53 10.48 -27.84
C LEU A 967 -11.87 9.94 -28.35
N ARG A 968 -12.46 10.57 -29.39
CA ARG A 968 -13.80 10.25 -29.92
C ARG A 968 -13.95 8.77 -30.33
N ASP A 969 -12.96 8.20 -30.99
CA ASP A 969 -12.97 6.80 -31.48
C ASP A 969 -12.20 5.82 -30.56
N GLU A 970 -11.90 6.22 -29.32
CA GLU A 970 -11.14 5.40 -28.36
C GLU A 970 -12.06 4.83 -27.28
N PRO A 971 -12.42 3.51 -27.34
CA PRO A 971 -13.40 2.91 -26.46
C PRO A 971 -13.18 3.24 -24.98
N TYR A 972 -14.26 3.66 -24.32
CA TYR A 972 -14.34 4.00 -22.88
C TYR A 972 -13.55 5.26 -22.44
N VAL A 973 -12.64 5.78 -23.26
CA VAL A 973 -11.71 6.86 -22.85
C VAL A 973 -12.44 8.18 -22.56
N PRO A 974 -13.39 8.68 -23.39
CA PRO A 974 -14.09 9.94 -23.10
C PRO A 974 -14.94 9.88 -21.84
N SER A 975 -15.63 8.77 -21.60
CA SER A 975 -16.46 8.55 -20.42
C SER A 975 -15.60 8.48 -19.15
N LEU A 976 -14.53 7.69 -19.18
CA LEU A 976 -13.57 7.62 -18.08
C LEU A 976 -12.88 8.97 -17.81
N ALA A 977 -12.51 9.72 -18.86
CA ALA A 977 -11.95 11.05 -18.73
C ALA A 977 -12.96 12.04 -18.11
N LEU A 978 -14.19 12.08 -18.63
CA LEU A 978 -15.29 12.92 -18.12
C LEU A 978 -15.55 12.67 -16.65
N LYS A 979 -15.59 11.40 -16.23
CA LYS A 979 -15.78 11.00 -14.83
C LYS A 979 -14.62 11.46 -13.95
N VAL A 980 -13.39 11.24 -14.40
CA VAL A 980 -12.20 11.64 -13.64
C VAL A 980 -12.09 13.16 -13.52
N VAL A 981 -12.48 13.96 -14.53
CA VAL A 981 -12.49 15.44 -14.40
C VAL A 981 -13.71 15.98 -13.64
N SER A 982 -14.85 15.28 -13.64
CA SER A 982 -16.05 15.69 -12.91
C SER A 982 -15.97 15.40 -11.41
N ASP A 983 -15.48 14.22 -11.03
CA ASP A 983 -15.47 13.76 -9.63
C ASP A 983 -14.15 14.03 -8.88
N SER A 984 -13.11 14.52 -9.57
CA SER A 984 -11.84 14.87 -8.91
C SER A 984 -11.99 16.06 -7.95
N LYS A 985 -11.19 16.07 -6.88
CA LYS A 985 -11.12 17.21 -5.95
C LYS A 985 -10.87 18.52 -6.70
N GLY A 986 -11.68 19.55 -6.42
CA GLY A 986 -11.55 20.88 -7.04
C GLY A 986 -10.16 21.52 -6.88
N ASN A 987 -9.51 21.36 -5.72
CA ASN A 987 -8.15 21.88 -5.51
C ASN A 987 -7.08 21.19 -6.39
N LEU A 988 -7.29 19.93 -6.77
CA LEU A 988 -6.43 19.21 -7.70
C LEU A 988 -6.69 19.63 -9.16
N LEU A 989 -7.96 19.86 -9.54
CA LEU A 989 -8.33 20.37 -10.86
C LEU A 989 -7.86 21.82 -11.08
N GLN A 990 -7.83 22.63 -10.03
CA GLN A 990 -7.19 23.95 -10.01
C GLN A 990 -5.68 23.84 -10.17
N TYR A 991 -5.00 22.98 -9.39
CA TYR A 991 -3.56 22.73 -9.53
C TYR A 991 -3.18 22.24 -10.94
N LYS A 992 -4.01 21.36 -11.53
CA LYS A 992 -3.86 20.86 -12.91
C LYS A 992 -4.29 21.84 -14.01
N LYS A 993 -4.81 23.02 -13.65
CA LYS A 993 -5.40 24.02 -14.58
C LYS A 993 -6.49 23.49 -15.50
N THR A 994 -7.13 22.38 -15.15
CA THR A 994 -8.23 21.78 -15.92
C THR A 994 -9.56 22.51 -15.68
N ALA A 995 -9.73 23.14 -14.50
CA ALA A 995 -10.99 23.78 -14.11
C ALA A 995 -11.47 24.91 -15.08
N PRO A 996 -10.61 25.82 -15.60
CA PRO A 996 -11.02 26.79 -16.62
C PRO A 996 -11.56 26.15 -17.91
N LEU A 997 -11.02 24.99 -18.31
CA LEU A 997 -11.37 24.30 -19.56
C LEU A 997 -12.71 23.57 -19.51
N ALA A 998 -13.26 23.35 -18.30
CA ALA A 998 -14.45 22.52 -18.07
C ALA A 998 -15.67 22.94 -18.93
N HIS A 999 -15.78 24.24 -19.26
CA HIS A 999 -16.87 24.78 -20.06
C HIS A 999 -16.86 24.32 -21.54
N MET A 1000 -15.69 23.97 -22.10
CA MET A 1000 -15.56 23.32 -23.41
C MET A 1000 -15.39 21.80 -23.28
N LEU A 1001 -14.57 21.36 -22.32
CA LEU A 1001 -14.16 19.97 -22.17
C LEU A 1001 -15.33 19.06 -21.76
N HIS A 1002 -16.20 19.50 -20.84
CA HIS A 1002 -17.30 18.65 -20.36
C HIS A 1002 -18.40 18.44 -21.42
N PRO A 1003 -18.83 19.45 -22.20
CA PRO A 1003 -19.70 19.23 -23.36
C PRO A 1003 -19.08 18.30 -24.41
N LEU A 1004 -17.81 18.48 -24.75
CA LEU A 1004 -17.11 17.71 -25.78
C LEU A 1004 -17.00 16.21 -25.39
N LEU A 1005 -16.55 15.92 -24.17
CA LEU A 1005 -16.45 14.54 -23.69
C LEU A 1005 -17.82 13.87 -23.57
N ARG A 1006 -18.90 14.61 -23.27
CA ARG A 1006 -20.29 14.11 -23.28
C ARG A 1006 -20.83 13.84 -24.70
N GLU A 1007 -20.39 14.59 -25.70
CA GLU A 1007 -20.68 14.25 -27.09
C GLU A 1007 -20.01 12.92 -27.46
N PHE A 1008 -18.73 12.75 -27.13
CA PHE A 1008 -17.97 11.55 -27.45
C PHE A 1008 -18.46 10.32 -26.69
N GLU A 1009 -18.80 10.46 -25.41
CA GLU A 1009 -19.45 9.41 -24.60
C GLU A 1009 -20.75 8.92 -25.24
N ARG A 1010 -21.65 9.85 -25.58
CA ARG A 1010 -22.91 9.51 -26.29
C ARG A 1010 -22.64 8.87 -27.64
N HIS A 1011 -21.69 9.40 -28.41
CA HIS A 1011 -21.32 8.87 -29.73
C HIS A 1011 -20.82 7.42 -29.62
N GLN A 1012 -20.01 7.08 -28.61
CA GLN A 1012 -19.55 5.71 -28.40
C GLN A 1012 -20.68 4.75 -28.01
N MET A 1013 -21.67 5.20 -27.24
CA MET A 1013 -22.89 4.42 -26.98
C MET A 1013 -23.73 4.23 -28.26
N GLU A 1014 -23.93 5.30 -29.04
CA GLU A 1014 -24.70 5.28 -30.30
C GLU A 1014 -24.06 4.41 -31.39
N THR A 1015 -22.73 4.30 -31.43
CA THR A 1015 -21.99 3.46 -32.40
C THR A 1015 -21.63 2.06 -31.88
N GLY A 1016 -21.92 1.74 -30.62
CA GLY A 1016 -21.56 0.45 -30.01
C GLY A 1016 -20.05 0.28 -29.72
N LEU A 1017 -19.31 1.38 -29.57
CA LEU A 1017 -17.92 1.37 -29.09
C LEU A 1017 -17.82 1.25 -27.55
N MET A 1018 -18.93 1.48 -26.83
CA MET A 1018 -19.07 1.32 -25.39
C MET A 1018 -20.50 0.93 -25.04
N GLU A 1019 -20.71 0.06 -24.04
CA GLU A 1019 -22.05 -0.29 -23.56
C GLU A 1019 -22.70 0.85 -22.76
N ALA A 1020 -24.02 1.03 -22.90
CA ALA A 1020 -24.74 2.13 -22.25
C ALA A 1020 -24.85 1.99 -20.72
N ASP A 1021 -24.66 0.77 -20.19
CA ASP A 1021 -24.63 0.42 -18.77
C ASP A 1021 -23.19 0.21 -18.23
N TRP A 1022 -22.16 0.68 -18.95
CA TRP A 1022 -20.77 0.50 -18.56
C TRP A 1022 -20.42 1.15 -17.21
N GLU A 1023 -20.15 0.31 -16.20
CA GLU A 1023 -19.62 0.79 -14.92
C GLU A 1023 -18.18 1.29 -15.04
N HIS A 1024 -18.00 2.57 -14.74
CA HIS A 1024 -16.72 3.27 -14.78
C HIS A 1024 -15.65 2.57 -13.95
N ARG A 1025 -14.53 2.21 -14.60
CA ARG A 1025 -13.39 1.54 -13.98
C ARG A 1025 -12.09 1.88 -14.71
N THR A 1026 -10.95 1.67 -14.04
CA THR A 1026 -9.65 1.70 -14.72
C THR A 1026 -9.63 0.60 -15.80
N LEU A 1027 -9.26 0.95 -17.04
CA LEU A 1027 -9.26 0.01 -18.17
C LEU A 1027 -8.24 -1.12 -17.96
N GLU A 1028 -8.54 -2.32 -18.46
CA GLU A 1028 -7.67 -3.49 -18.29
C GLU A 1028 -6.32 -3.32 -19.02
N GLU A 1029 -6.32 -2.61 -20.14
CA GLU A 1029 -5.12 -2.26 -20.91
C GLU A 1029 -4.40 -0.99 -20.41
N ASN A 1030 -4.82 -0.35 -19.31
CA ASN A 1030 -4.18 0.85 -18.75
C ASN A 1030 -2.64 0.67 -18.72
N PRO A 1031 -1.85 1.54 -19.37
CA PRO A 1031 -2.15 2.93 -19.71
C PRO A 1031 -2.85 3.16 -21.06
N PHE A 1032 -3.32 2.11 -21.76
CA PHE A 1032 -3.96 2.18 -23.07
C PHE A 1032 -5.47 1.83 -23.00
N PHE A 1033 -6.11 1.75 -24.16
CA PHE A 1033 -7.53 1.46 -24.35
C PHE A 1033 -7.74 0.27 -25.31
N PRO A 1034 -8.88 -0.45 -25.26
CA PRO A 1034 -9.15 -1.58 -26.15
C PRO A 1034 -9.00 -1.22 -27.64
N GLY A 1035 -8.17 -1.98 -28.37
CA GLY A 1035 -7.93 -1.76 -29.80
C GLY A 1035 -6.87 -0.68 -30.13
N TRP A 1036 -6.10 -0.21 -29.15
CA TRP A 1036 -5.10 0.85 -29.37
C TRP A 1036 -4.00 0.46 -30.36
N ARG A 1037 -3.62 -0.83 -30.43
CA ARG A 1037 -2.56 -1.30 -31.34
C ARG A 1037 -3.01 -1.20 -32.79
N GLU A 1038 -4.26 -1.54 -33.05
CA GLU A 1038 -4.90 -1.50 -34.35
C GLU A 1038 -5.07 -0.06 -34.83
N LYS A 1039 -5.51 0.86 -33.94
CA LYS A 1039 -5.56 2.30 -34.23
C LYS A 1039 -4.16 2.88 -34.51
N TRP A 1040 -3.19 2.63 -33.63
CA TRP A 1040 -1.81 3.13 -33.75
C TRP A 1040 -1.10 2.60 -35.00
N THR A 1041 -1.22 1.30 -35.29
CA THR A 1041 -0.63 0.68 -36.50
C THR A 1041 -1.25 1.24 -37.77
N ARG A 1042 -2.58 1.47 -37.79
CA ARG A 1042 -3.28 2.12 -38.90
C ARG A 1042 -2.77 3.55 -39.11
N GLN A 1043 -2.68 4.36 -38.06
CA GLN A 1043 -2.20 5.74 -38.15
C GLN A 1043 -0.75 5.84 -38.64
N GLN A 1044 0.15 4.95 -38.21
CA GLN A 1044 1.53 4.90 -38.75
C GLN A 1044 1.56 4.51 -40.23
N ALA A 1045 0.71 3.55 -40.64
CA ALA A 1045 0.54 3.17 -42.04
C ALA A 1045 -0.27 4.20 -42.88
N GLU A 1046 -0.76 5.27 -42.26
CA GLU A 1046 -1.36 6.44 -42.93
C GLU A 1046 -0.37 7.61 -43.00
N LEU A 1047 0.51 7.77 -42.00
CA LEU A 1047 1.62 8.74 -41.99
C LEU A 1047 2.75 8.37 -42.97
N GLY A 1048 3.01 7.07 -43.17
CA GLY A 1048 4.03 6.56 -44.10
C GLY A 1048 3.60 6.45 -45.56
N LYS A 1049 2.65 7.29 -46.03
CA LYS A 1049 2.11 7.30 -47.40
C LYS A 1049 2.15 8.70 -48.02
#